data_AF-A0A2G5KL87-F1
#
_entry.id   AF-A0A2G5KL87-F1
#
_cell.length_a   1.000
_cell.length_b   1.000
_cell.length_c   1.000
_cell.angle_alpha   90.00
_cell.angle_beta   90.00
_cell.angle_gamma   90.00
#
_symmetry.space_group_name_H-M   'P 1'
#
loop_
_entity.id
_entity.type
_entity.pdbx_description
1 polymer ?
#
loop_
_entity_poly.entity_id
_entity_poly.type
_entity_poly.pdbx_seq_one_letter_code
_entity_poly.pdbx_strand_id
1 'polypeptide(L)'
;MVSIIAVVVSCKNDDDIMLQGIIPENLVVDTNVSTDGSGVVEITPSADNAVTFIVSFEPDAANVVVGRGETATYKYTMTGQSSYDITVTAYSIGGGKISSTVTVNLEVSPQIDPEVLQNLAGAGSKRWVWAQTTGGHFGVGPTTGDFPEFFSATPNSLNPCLYDDVLVFSFDANGTLTYTLDPGADGQVFVNWTEVNRFFPEASPEQFVDECRDISAQASFQSEFNVTDNVDGTRTLSVGDSFLSYWAVISGEYQITELTENKLTVRGISQPFNGDDPLAWYSTFVPEGDTSGGEPLVSVFSNLVWSDEFDADGAPDPANWTYDLGNGDNGWGNGELQSYTDDSSNVIVEGGNLKITARTEASNGQGIYYFDDLQLFNAGGASQSVIQDFEGAAPAFTDFGGAFSAVIANPDASGLNTSATVAQTTKPQGSETFAASFFDVTTAIDIPANPEIRLKTWSPIANAVVRIKLEDSSNGDNFAEVDAMTTVAGAWEELTFDFSGAGAFNYDRVVIFFDFGNPGTAGAGFSSARIKTEGLQEFTYGRVAARAKLPTGGGTWPAIWMLGGDYLTNPWPAAGEMDIMEHVGNQQDIVFASTHDSNNFGGNARTGSTLVEGASEDFHLYEMEWTETEIKFAVDGIVYHTVSNDGTLPFNKDFFFILNVAMGGNFGGTVDPAFTESSMEIDYIRMYQ
;
A
#
# COMPACT_ATOMS: atom_id res chain seq x y z
N MET A 1 -21.75 -100.43 -1.74
CA MET A 1 -23.19 -100.13 -1.62
C MET A 1 -23.47 -98.98 -2.59
N VAL A 2 -24.35 -99.26 -3.55
CA VAL A 2 -25.02 -98.39 -4.55
C VAL A 2 -24.16 -97.66 -5.61
N SER A 3 -24.24 -98.22 -6.82
CA SER A 3 -23.82 -97.71 -8.14
C SER A 3 -24.68 -96.55 -8.66
N ILE A 4 -24.10 -95.68 -9.49
CA ILE A 4 -24.76 -94.98 -10.62
C ILE A 4 -23.69 -94.80 -11.73
N ILE A 5 -23.47 -95.80 -12.58
CA ILE A 5 -23.77 -95.85 -14.03
C ILE A 5 -23.72 -94.52 -14.79
N ALA A 6 -22.68 -94.40 -15.61
CA ALA A 6 -22.52 -93.46 -16.70
C ALA A 6 -23.31 -93.91 -17.94
N VAL A 7 -23.91 -92.96 -18.66
CA VAL A 7 -24.29 -93.10 -20.07
C VAL A 7 -23.92 -91.80 -20.78
N VAL A 8 -23.02 -91.94 -21.75
CA VAL A 8 -22.67 -90.91 -22.74
C VAL A 8 -23.60 -91.10 -23.92
N VAL A 9 -24.32 -90.06 -24.32
CA VAL A 9 -24.99 -89.97 -25.64
C VAL A 9 -24.43 -88.74 -26.35
N SER A 10 -23.75 -89.02 -27.44
CA SER A 10 -23.29 -88.07 -28.46
C SER A 10 -24.46 -87.76 -29.41
N CYS A 11 -24.70 -86.47 -29.67
CA CYS A 11 -25.23 -85.98 -30.94
C CYS A 11 -24.51 -84.69 -31.31
N LYS A 12 -24.24 -84.59 -32.60
CA LYS A 12 -23.29 -83.77 -33.33
C LYS A 12 -24.00 -82.54 -33.95
N ASN A 13 -23.19 -81.59 -34.44
CA ASN A 13 -23.47 -80.50 -35.40
C ASN A 13 -23.89 -79.14 -34.78
N ASP A 14 -23.36 -77.97 -35.14
CA ASP A 14 -22.45 -77.54 -36.22
C ASP A 14 -21.74 -76.23 -35.78
N ASP A 15 -20.60 -75.93 -36.40
CA ASP A 15 -19.94 -74.62 -36.51
C ASP A 15 -19.24 -73.98 -35.28
N ASP A 16 -18.13 -74.58 -34.84
CA ASP A 16 -16.99 -73.78 -34.35
C ASP A 16 -16.11 -73.45 -35.56
N ILE A 17 -16.43 -72.37 -36.26
CA ILE A 17 -15.46 -71.74 -37.17
C ILE A 17 -14.36 -71.20 -36.25
N MET A 18 -13.25 -71.94 -36.19
CA MET A 18 -11.99 -71.49 -35.63
C MET A 18 -11.59 -70.16 -36.29
N LEU A 19 -11.95 -69.04 -35.65
CA LEU A 19 -11.52 -67.70 -36.04
C LEU A 19 -10.02 -67.47 -35.77
N GLN A 20 -9.32 -68.44 -35.17
CA GLN A 20 -7.88 -68.38 -34.95
C GLN A 20 -7.12 -68.49 -36.28
N GLY A 21 -6.48 -67.40 -36.68
CA GLY A 21 -5.54 -67.37 -37.81
C GLY A 21 -5.88 -66.43 -38.95
N ILE A 22 -7.01 -65.71 -38.91
CA ILE A 22 -7.24 -64.63 -39.89
C ILE A 22 -6.32 -63.46 -39.53
N ILE A 23 -5.27 -63.26 -40.33
CA ILE A 23 -4.37 -62.12 -40.19
C ILE A 23 -4.98 -60.95 -40.98
N PRO A 24 -5.02 -59.73 -40.44
CA PRO A 24 -5.43 -58.58 -41.22
C PRO A 24 -4.53 -58.35 -42.44
N GLU A 25 -5.11 -57.93 -43.56
CA GLU A 25 -4.40 -57.70 -44.82
C GLU A 25 -4.60 -56.25 -45.28
N ASN A 26 -3.73 -55.77 -46.19
CA ASN A 26 -3.87 -54.44 -46.82
C ASN A 26 -3.99 -53.29 -45.80
N LEU A 27 -3.14 -53.27 -44.77
CA LEU A 27 -3.10 -52.16 -43.82
C LEU A 27 -2.69 -50.86 -44.52
N VAL A 28 -3.63 -49.92 -44.58
CA VAL A 28 -3.46 -48.54 -45.02
C VAL A 28 -3.47 -47.63 -43.79
N VAL A 29 -2.53 -46.70 -43.76
CA VAL A 29 -2.39 -45.70 -42.69
C VAL A 29 -2.57 -44.33 -43.32
N ASP A 30 -3.80 -43.84 -43.35
CA ASP A 30 -4.08 -42.49 -43.84
C ASP A 30 -3.68 -41.49 -42.77
N THR A 31 -2.75 -40.60 -43.11
CA THR A 31 -2.17 -39.64 -42.20
C THR A 31 -2.56 -38.24 -42.62
N ASN A 32 -3.13 -37.47 -41.69
CA ASN A 32 -3.39 -36.06 -41.86
C ASN A 32 -2.59 -35.28 -40.83
N VAL A 33 -1.66 -34.44 -41.30
CA VAL A 33 -0.82 -33.59 -40.46
C VAL A 33 -1.34 -32.18 -40.60
N SER A 34 -1.68 -31.54 -39.48
CA SER A 34 -2.13 -30.15 -39.50
C SER A 34 -1.03 -29.23 -40.02
N THR A 35 -1.37 -28.33 -40.92
CA THR A 35 -0.44 -27.39 -41.55
C THR A 35 -0.42 -26.01 -40.88
N ASP A 36 -1.18 -25.84 -39.81
CA ASP A 36 -1.36 -24.59 -39.07
C ASP A 36 -0.34 -24.40 -37.92
N GLY A 37 0.67 -25.27 -37.81
CA GLY A 37 1.66 -25.21 -36.75
C GLY A 37 1.15 -25.71 -35.38
N SER A 38 -0.09 -26.19 -35.26
CA SER A 38 -0.68 -26.66 -33.99
C SER A 38 -0.05 -27.95 -33.44
N GLY A 39 0.70 -28.68 -34.27
CA GLY A 39 1.28 -29.97 -33.96
C GLY A 39 0.29 -31.13 -33.90
N VAL A 40 -0.94 -30.96 -34.41
CA VAL A 40 -1.96 -32.03 -34.45
C VAL A 40 -1.68 -33.00 -35.60
N VAL A 41 -1.69 -34.30 -35.28
CA VAL A 41 -1.60 -35.40 -36.24
C VAL A 41 -2.78 -36.35 -36.05
N GLU A 42 -3.43 -36.69 -37.16
CA GLU A 42 -4.54 -37.61 -37.22
C GLU A 42 -4.18 -38.84 -38.07
N ILE A 43 -4.51 -40.02 -37.56
CA ILE A 43 -4.27 -41.31 -38.19
C ILE A 43 -5.61 -42.02 -38.34
N THR A 44 -5.99 -42.31 -39.59
CA THR A 44 -7.18 -43.10 -39.90
C THR A 44 -6.74 -44.43 -40.50
N PRO A 45 -6.62 -45.50 -39.68
CA PRO A 45 -6.14 -46.78 -40.17
C PRO A 45 -7.27 -47.62 -40.78
N SER A 46 -6.95 -48.37 -41.83
CA SER A 46 -7.86 -49.36 -42.40
C SER A 46 -7.12 -50.62 -42.81
N ALA A 47 -7.74 -51.78 -42.66
CA ALA A 47 -7.19 -53.06 -43.07
C ALA A 47 -8.34 -54.05 -43.30
N ASP A 48 -8.17 -54.96 -44.25
CA ASP A 48 -9.07 -56.09 -44.43
C ASP A 48 -8.96 -57.03 -43.24
N ASN A 49 -10.10 -57.57 -42.80
CA ASN A 49 -10.21 -58.50 -41.68
C ASN A 49 -9.71 -57.97 -40.31
N ALA A 50 -9.50 -56.66 -40.17
CA ALA A 50 -9.25 -56.00 -38.89
C ALA A 50 -10.56 -55.50 -38.24
N VAL A 51 -10.60 -55.56 -36.91
CA VAL A 51 -11.68 -55.00 -36.08
C VAL A 51 -11.21 -53.95 -35.10
N THR A 52 -9.90 -53.90 -34.82
CA THR A 52 -9.31 -52.95 -33.87
C THR A 52 -7.94 -52.53 -34.36
N PHE A 53 -7.61 -51.26 -34.17
CA PHE A 53 -6.32 -50.70 -34.49
C PHE A 53 -5.73 -50.06 -33.24
N ILE A 54 -4.43 -50.25 -33.04
CA ILE A 54 -3.66 -49.60 -31.98
C ILE A 54 -2.67 -48.67 -32.67
N VAL A 55 -2.76 -47.38 -32.38
CA VAL A 55 -1.88 -46.34 -32.89
C VAL A 55 -0.95 -45.90 -31.77
N SER A 56 0.35 -46.06 -31.99
CA SER A 56 1.43 -45.61 -31.11
C SER A 56 2.10 -44.40 -31.76
N PHE A 57 1.88 -43.22 -31.16
CA PHE A 57 2.42 -41.95 -31.65
C PHE A 57 3.86 -41.69 -31.20
N GLU A 58 4.25 -42.26 -30.05
CA GLU A 58 5.61 -42.21 -29.50
C GLU A 58 5.89 -43.48 -28.66
N PRO A 59 7.17 -43.88 -28.47
CA PRO A 59 7.53 -45.10 -27.73
C PRO A 59 7.02 -45.17 -26.29
N ASP A 60 6.90 -44.03 -25.61
CA ASP A 60 6.52 -43.93 -24.19
C ASP A 60 5.10 -43.35 -23.98
N ALA A 61 4.41 -42.96 -25.06
CA ALA A 61 3.05 -42.43 -24.98
C ALA A 61 2.00 -43.55 -24.86
N ALA A 62 0.86 -43.23 -24.24
CA ALA A 62 -0.26 -44.15 -24.19
C ALA A 62 -0.82 -44.41 -25.60
N ASN A 63 -0.97 -45.69 -25.96
CA ASN A 63 -1.50 -46.06 -27.26
C ASN A 63 -2.98 -45.67 -27.40
N VAL A 64 -3.35 -45.19 -28.59
CA VAL A 64 -4.74 -44.88 -28.94
C VAL A 64 -5.36 -46.09 -29.63
N VAL A 65 -6.50 -46.57 -29.12
CA VAL A 65 -7.21 -47.72 -29.69
C VAL A 65 -8.44 -47.21 -30.45
N VAL A 66 -8.53 -47.54 -31.73
CA VAL A 66 -9.63 -47.11 -32.61
C VAL A 66 -10.27 -48.29 -33.35
N GLY A 67 -11.56 -48.18 -33.61
CA GLY A 67 -12.35 -49.10 -34.42
C GLY A 67 -12.21 -48.84 -35.92
N ARG A 68 -12.99 -49.58 -36.73
CA ARG A 68 -12.94 -49.48 -38.19
C ARG A 68 -13.54 -48.16 -38.68
N GLY A 69 -12.73 -47.33 -39.35
CA GLY A 69 -13.14 -46.03 -39.86
C GLY A 69 -13.12 -44.90 -38.83
N GLU A 70 -12.62 -45.17 -37.63
CA GLU A 70 -12.37 -44.16 -36.59
C GLU A 70 -10.94 -43.61 -36.72
N THR A 71 -10.76 -42.37 -36.27
CA THR A 71 -9.50 -41.63 -36.36
C THR A 71 -8.86 -41.52 -34.98
N ALA A 72 -7.55 -41.79 -34.90
CA ALA A 72 -6.74 -41.52 -33.73
C ALA A 72 -6.08 -40.15 -33.87
N THR A 73 -6.15 -39.31 -32.84
CA THR A 73 -5.60 -37.94 -32.85
C THR A 73 -4.56 -37.79 -31.74
N TYR A 74 -3.45 -37.11 -32.04
CA TYR A 74 -2.40 -36.78 -31.07
C TYR A 74 -1.84 -35.38 -31.35
N LYS A 75 -1.44 -34.65 -30.31
CA LYS A 75 -0.86 -33.30 -30.40
C LYS A 75 0.57 -33.31 -29.88
N TYR A 76 1.52 -32.99 -30.76
CA TYR A 76 2.93 -32.76 -30.38
C TYR A 76 3.12 -31.29 -29.99
N THR A 77 3.86 -31.03 -28.92
CA THR A 77 4.02 -29.68 -28.34
C THR A 77 5.43 -29.11 -28.46
N MET A 78 6.40 -29.91 -28.93
CA MET A 78 7.78 -29.45 -29.09
C MET A 78 7.90 -28.57 -30.34
N THR A 79 8.22 -27.30 -30.14
CA THR A 79 8.32 -26.29 -31.21
C THR A 79 9.48 -26.57 -32.18
N GLY A 80 9.33 -26.10 -33.42
CA GLY A 80 10.29 -26.29 -34.50
C GLY A 80 9.98 -27.50 -35.39
N GLN A 81 10.94 -27.84 -36.27
CA GLN A 81 10.80 -28.95 -37.21
C GLN A 81 11.28 -30.26 -36.58
N SER A 82 10.39 -31.26 -36.54
CA SER A 82 10.66 -32.58 -35.99
C SER A 82 10.08 -33.68 -36.88
N SER A 83 10.57 -34.92 -36.69
CA SER A 83 10.11 -36.09 -37.43
C SER A 83 9.78 -37.22 -36.44
N TYR A 84 8.62 -37.84 -36.60
CA TYR A 84 8.10 -38.85 -35.67
C TYR A 84 7.69 -40.12 -36.43
N ASP A 85 8.06 -41.28 -35.88
CA ASP A 85 7.65 -42.58 -36.40
C ASP A 85 6.40 -43.07 -35.66
N ILE A 86 5.27 -43.09 -36.36
CA ILE A 86 3.99 -43.55 -35.82
C ILE A 86 3.78 -45.00 -36.24
N THR A 87 3.54 -45.89 -35.27
CA THR A 87 3.29 -47.31 -35.53
C THR A 87 1.81 -47.65 -35.35
N VAL A 88 1.21 -48.19 -36.41
CA VAL A 88 -0.18 -48.68 -36.40
C VAL A 88 -0.17 -50.20 -36.43
N THR A 89 -0.86 -50.84 -35.50
CA THR A 89 -1.08 -52.29 -35.48
C THR A 89 -2.56 -52.61 -35.59
N ALA A 90 -2.93 -53.34 -36.65
CA ALA A 90 -4.28 -53.84 -36.85
C ALA A 90 -4.45 -55.24 -36.27
N TYR A 91 -5.60 -55.51 -35.65
CA TYR A 91 -5.95 -56.78 -35.02
C TYR A 91 -7.26 -57.33 -35.58
N SER A 92 -7.29 -58.63 -35.84
CA SER A 92 -8.53 -59.37 -36.15
C SER A 92 -9.20 -59.91 -34.89
N ILE A 93 -10.46 -60.34 -35.02
CA ILE A 93 -11.23 -61.01 -33.94
C ILE A 93 -10.51 -62.28 -33.42
N GLY A 94 -9.71 -62.91 -34.29
CA GLY A 94 -8.94 -64.12 -33.99
C GLY A 94 -7.56 -63.91 -33.38
N GLY A 95 -7.17 -62.66 -33.10
CA GLY A 95 -5.87 -62.30 -32.53
C GLY A 95 -4.70 -62.25 -33.54
N GLY A 96 -4.98 -62.39 -34.84
CA GLY A 96 -3.99 -62.12 -35.89
C GLY A 96 -3.68 -60.62 -35.97
N LYS A 97 -2.42 -60.26 -36.25
CA LYS A 97 -1.98 -58.87 -36.32
C LYS A 97 -1.05 -58.58 -37.49
N ILE A 98 -1.10 -57.34 -37.98
CA ILE A 98 -0.14 -56.74 -38.91
C ILE A 98 0.17 -55.32 -38.43
N SER A 99 1.41 -54.88 -38.61
CA SER A 99 1.84 -53.53 -38.22
C SER A 99 2.45 -52.79 -39.40
N SER A 100 2.29 -51.48 -39.41
CA SER A 100 2.97 -50.57 -40.34
C SER A 100 3.48 -49.35 -39.56
N THR A 101 4.57 -48.76 -40.02
CA THR A 101 5.13 -47.54 -39.45
C THR A 101 5.16 -46.47 -40.53
N VAL A 102 4.68 -45.27 -40.19
CA VAL A 102 4.72 -44.08 -41.05
C VAL A 102 5.53 -43.00 -40.36
N THR A 103 6.41 -42.35 -41.11
CA THR A 103 7.16 -41.18 -40.63
C THR A 103 6.39 -39.92 -40.98
N VAL A 104 6.09 -39.10 -39.98
CA VAL A 104 5.44 -37.79 -40.15
C VAL A 104 6.44 -36.67 -39.88
N ASN A 105 6.52 -35.71 -40.79
CA ASN A 105 7.30 -34.49 -40.58
C ASN A 105 6.35 -33.41 -40.09
N LEU A 106 6.72 -32.78 -38.97
CA LEU A 106 5.89 -31.83 -38.27
C LEU A 106 6.66 -30.53 -38.10
N GLU A 107 5.97 -29.42 -38.35
CA GLU A 107 6.42 -28.09 -37.96
C GLU A 107 5.44 -27.59 -36.91
N VAL A 108 5.90 -27.46 -35.67
CA VAL A 108 5.09 -26.92 -34.57
C VAL A 108 5.54 -25.49 -34.34
N SER A 109 4.64 -24.54 -34.60
CA SER A 109 4.89 -23.13 -34.33
C SER A 109 4.33 -22.79 -32.95
N PRO A 110 4.99 -21.94 -32.16
CA PRO A 110 4.34 -21.36 -30.98
C PRO A 110 3.07 -20.66 -31.45
N GLN A 111 1.92 -21.15 -30.97
CA GLN A 111 0.63 -20.50 -31.16
C GLN A 111 0.34 -19.76 -29.87
N ILE A 112 0.15 -18.44 -29.96
CA ILE A 112 -0.38 -17.68 -28.83
C ILE A 112 -1.79 -18.19 -28.56
N ASP A 113 -2.11 -18.44 -27.29
CA ASP A 113 -3.46 -18.79 -26.88
C ASP A 113 -4.46 -17.75 -27.44
N PRO A 114 -5.57 -18.17 -28.09
CA PRO A 114 -6.51 -17.24 -28.70
C PRO A 114 -7.08 -16.18 -27.74
N GLU A 115 -7.28 -16.52 -26.46
CA GLU A 115 -7.74 -15.58 -25.43
C GLU A 115 -6.65 -14.55 -25.12
N VAL A 116 -5.40 -14.98 -25.02
CA VAL A 116 -4.24 -14.10 -24.82
C VAL A 116 -4.06 -13.17 -26.00
N LEU A 117 -4.17 -13.69 -27.23
CA LEU A 117 -4.08 -12.88 -28.43
C LEU A 117 -5.24 -11.88 -28.52
N GLN A 118 -6.45 -12.29 -28.16
CA GLN A 118 -7.62 -11.41 -28.09
C GLN A 118 -7.45 -10.31 -27.04
N ASN A 119 -6.92 -10.62 -25.85
CA ASN A 119 -6.67 -9.63 -24.83
C ASN A 119 -5.57 -8.65 -25.25
N LEU A 120 -4.46 -9.14 -25.81
CA LEU A 120 -3.30 -8.32 -26.16
C LEU A 120 -3.49 -7.50 -27.44
N ALA A 121 -4.05 -8.09 -28.50
CA ALA A 121 -4.14 -7.50 -29.84
C ALA A 121 -5.58 -7.25 -30.31
N GLY A 122 -6.59 -7.57 -29.51
CA GLY A 122 -7.99 -7.29 -29.83
C GLY A 122 -8.47 -7.98 -31.11
N ALA A 123 -9.42 -7.35 -31.81
CA ALA A 123 -9.91 -7.81 -33.11
C ALA A 123 -8.97 -7.43 -34.27
N GLY A 124 -7.69 -7.82 -34.19
CA GLY A 124 -6.67 -7.64 -35.23
C GLY A 124 -5.66 -6.51 -34.95
N SER A 125 -6.03 -5.50 -34.16
CA SER A 125 -5.09 -4.50 -33.64
C SER A 125 -5.63 -3.86 -32.38
N LYS A 126 -4.75 -3.65 -31.40
CA LYS A 126 -5.06 -2.97 -30.14
C LYS A 126 -3.92 -2.04 -29.76
N ARG A 127 -4.31 -0.87 -29.26
CA ARG A 127 -3.42 0.22 -28.84
C ARG A 127 -3.47 0.32 -27.32
N TRP A 128 -2.32 0.41 -26.68
CA TRP A 128 -2.15 0.50 -25.24
C TRP A 128 -1.35 1.75 -24.90
N VAL A 129 -1.75 2.42 -23.82
CA VAL A 129 -1.09 3.60 -23.25
C VAL A 129 -0.77 3.33 -21.79
N TRP A 130 0.15 4.09 -21.21
CA TRP A 130 0.44 3.99 -19.78
C TRP A 130 -0.81 4.21 -18.94
N ALA A 131 -0.95 3.42 -17.87
CA ALA A 131 -2.00 3.58 -16.86
C ALA A 131 -1.71 4.79 -15.94
N GLN A 132 -1.48 5.98 -16.51
CA GLN A 132 -0.92 7.14 -15.79
C GLN A 132 -1.75 7.60 -14.58
N THR A 133 -3.07 7.31 -14.56
CA THR A 133 -3.97 7.64 -13.45
C THR A 133 -3.94 6.61 -12.32
N THR A 134 -3.29 5.46 -12.52
CA THR A 134 -3.12 4.40 -11.53
C THR A 134 -1.73 4.47 -10.92
N GLY A 135 -1.64 4.48 -9.60
CA GLY A 135 -0.36 4.41 -8.89
C GLY A 135 0.30 3.06 -9.08
N GLY A 136 1.63 3.06 -9.10
CA GLY A 136 2.43 1.87 -9.41
C GLY A 136 2.36 1.43 -10.86
N HIS A 137 1.82 2.26 -11.76
CA HIS A 137 1.86 2.00 -13.20
C HIS A 137 3.29 1.85 -13.73
N PHE A 138 4.25 2.47 -13.05
CA PHE A 138 5.67 2.34 -13.32
C PHE A 138 6.42 2.17 -12.00
N GLY A 139 7.39 1.26 -11.95
CA GLY A 139 8.19 1.08 -10.76
C GLY A 139 9.42 0.21 -10.96
N VAL A 140 10.24 0.12 -9.91
CA VAL A 140 11.46 -0.69 -9.88
C VAL A 140 11.60 -1.42 -8.55
N GLY A 141 12.14 -2.63 -8.60
CA GLY A 141 12.35 -3.48 -7.44
C GLY A 141 13.43 -4.57 -7.68
N PRO A 142 13.60 -5.49 -6.72
CA PRO A 142 14.54 -6.59 -6.84
C PRO A 142 14.08 -7.61 -7.90
N THR A 143 15.04 -8.36 -8.44
CA THR A 143 14.81 -9.39 -9.48
C THR A 143 14.05 -10.62 -9.00
N THR A 144 13.76 -10.73 -7.71
CA THR A 144 12.95 -11.80 -7.12
C THR A 144 11.62 -11.32 -6.56
N GLY A 145 11.37 -10.01 -6.51
CA GLY A 145 10.09 -9.46 -6.06
C GLY A 145 9.03 -9.62 -7.14
N ASP A 146 7.76 -9.65 -6.72
CA ASP A 146 6.59 -9.64 -7.60
C ASP A 146 5.94 -8.24 -7.67
N PHE A 147 6.55 -7.24 -7.03
CA PHE A 147 6.10 -5.85 -6.99
C PHE A 147 7.29 -4.86 -6.94
N PRO A 148 7.08 -3.56 -7.27
CA PRO A 148 8.15 -2.57 -7.31
C PRO A 148 8.55 -2.04 -5.91
N GLU A 149 9.33 -2.84 -5.17
CA GLU A 149 9.74 -2.54 -3.78
C GLU A 149 10.59 -1.27 -3.59
N PHE A 150 11.36 -0.84 -4.60
CA PHE A 150 12.32 0.26 -4.42
C PHE A 150 11.72 1.61 -4.79
N PHE A 151 10.84 1.65 -5.78
CA PHE A 151 10.15 2.85 -6.19
C PHE A 151 8.89 2.49 -6.98
N SER A 152 7.80 3.18 -6.67
CA SER A 152 6.50 3.06 -7.33
C SER A 152 5.99 4.46 -7.65
N ALA A 153 5.70 4.74 -8.93
CA ALA A 153 5.25 6.05 -9.37
C ALA A 153 3.84 6.34 -8.86
N THR A 154 3.60 7.55 -8.34
CA THR A 154 2.24 8.01 -8.07
C THR A 154 1.54 8.40 -9.37
N PRO A 155 0.21 8.52 -9.39
CA PRO A 155 -0.49 8.94 -10.60
C PRO A 155 0.05 10.25 -11.19
N ASN A 156 0.23 10.28 -12.50
CA ASN A 156 0.71 11.44 -13.29
C ASN A 156 2.04 12.04 -12.82
N SER A 157 2.92 11.26 -12.17
CA SER A 157 4.13 11.80 -11.53
C SER A 157 5.38 11.76 -12.41
N LEU A 158 5.36 11.04 -13.54
CA LEU A 158 6.54 10.89 -14.40
C LEU A 158 6.57 11.94 -15.51
N ASN A 159 7.66 11.93 -16.28
CA ASN A 159 7.84 12.87 -17.38
C ASN A 159 6.73 12.68 -18.43
N PRO A 160 6.03 13.74 -18.86
CA PRO A 160 4.93 13.65 -19.82
C PRO A 160 5.28 12.92 -21.13
N CYS A 161 6.53 12.95 -21.59
CA CYS A 161 6.93 12.23 -22.81
C CYS A 161 6.70 10.71 -22.71
N LEU A 162 6.81 10.14 -21.50
CA LEU A 162 6.52 8.72 -21.28
C LEU A 162 5.05 8.42 -21.62
N TYR A 163 4.15 9.33 -21.27
CA TYR A 163 2.71 9.16 -21.41
C TYR A 163 2.20 9.41 -22.84
N ASP A 164 3.04 9.93 -23.74
CA ASP A 164 2.73 10.10 -25.15
C ASP A 164 2.92 8.80 -25.97
N ASP A 165 3.66 7.83 -25.43
CA ASP A 165 3.96 6.56 -26.08
C ASP A 165 2.72 5.67 -26.20
N VAL A 166 2.52 5.08 -27.39
CA VAL A 166 1.47 4.10 -27.66
C VAL A 166 2.06 2.79 -28.13
N LEU A 167 1.71 1.71 -27.43
CA LEU A 167 2.09 0.34 -27.77
C LEU A 167 1.01 -0.27 -28.65
N VAL A 168 1.37 -0.76 -29.84
CA VAL A 168 0.42 -1.34 -30.79
C VAL A 168 0.76 -2.81 -31.03
N PHE A 169 -0.14 -3.70 -30.60
CA PHE A 169 -0.09 -5.12 -30.94
C PHE A 169 -1.10 -5.40 -32.05
N SER A 170 -0.68 -6.05 -33.12
CA SER A 170 -1.54 -6.35 -34.27
C SER A 170 -1.21 -7.68 -34.90
N PHE A 171 -2.18 -8.24 -35.63
CA PHE A 171 -1.97 -9.45 -36.43
C PHE A 171 -2.71 -9.36 -37.76
N ASP A 172 -2.11 -9.89 -38.81
CA ASP A 172 -2.72 -9.91 -40.14
C ASP A 172 -3.45 -11.23 -40.43
N ALA A 173 -4.12 -11.29 -41.59
CA ALA A 173 -4.85 -12.49 -42.01
C ALA A 173 -3.96 -13.72 -42.27
N ASN A 174 -2.65 -13.53 -42.35
CA ASN A 174 -1.67 -14.62 -42.52
C ASN A 174 -1.09 -15.08 -41.18
N GLY A 175 -1.51 -14.48 -40.06
CA GLY A 175 -1.04 -14.79 -38.71
C GLY A 175 0.30 -14.11 -38.36
N THR A 176 0.76 -13.13 -39.14
CA THR A 176 1.96 -12.36 -38.80
C THR A 176 1.64 -11.42 -37.64
N LEU A 177 2.33 -11.61 -36.51
CA LEU A 177 2.21 -10.81 -35.29
C LEU A 177 3.18 -9.63 -35.37
N THR A 178 2.69 -8.41 -35.21
CA THR A 178 3.49 -7.18 -35.29
C THR A 178 3.29 -6.32 -34.06
N TYR A 179 4.41 -5.94 -33.44
CA TYR A 179 4.48 -4.94 -32.39
C TYR A 179 5.01 -3.62 -32.98
N THR A 180 4.45 -2.50 -32.55
CA THR A 180 4.92 -1.16 -32.92
C THR A 180 4.86 -0.25 -31.70
N LEU A 181 5.96 0.44 -31.42
CA LEU A 181 6.03 1.55 -30.48
C LEU A 181 5.86 2.85 -31.25
N ASP A 182 4.79 3.58 -30.95
CA ASP A 182 4.51 4.91 -31.50
C ASP A 182 4.89 5.96 -30.42
N PRO A 183 6.04 6.64 -30.54
CA PRO A 183 6.56 7.57 -29.52
C PRO A 183 5.85 8.94 -29.54
N GLY A 184 4.58 8.96 -29.98
CA GLY A 184 3.80 10.19 -30.09
C GLY A 184 4.40 11.25 -31.03
N ALA A 185 4.05 12.51 -30.76
CA ALA A 185 4.36 13.63 -31.65
C ALA A 185 5.78 14.20 -31.47
N ASP A 186 6.42 13.96 -30.33
CA ASP A 186 7.77 14.43 -30.05
C ASP A 186 8.85 13.50 -30.62
N GLY A 187 8.48 12.23 -30.91
CA GLY A 187 9.39 11.21 -31.44
C GLY A 187 10.41 10.74 -30.40
N GLN A 188 10.16 10.95 -29.12
CA GLN A 188 11.07 10.65 -28.03
C GLN A 188 10.49 9.56 -27.14
N VAL A 189 11.35 8.80 -26.49
CA VAL A 189 10.97 7.83 -25.46
C VAL A 189 11.71 8.15 -24.17
N PHE A 190 11.20 7.65 -23.05
CA PHE A 190 11.81 7.86 -21.75
C PHE A 190 12.95 6.86 -21.53
N VAL A 191 14.16 7.37 -21.30
CA VAL A 191 15.39 6.59 -21.22
C VAL A 191 15.98 6.68 -19.82
N ASN A 192 16.31 5.53 -19.24
CA ASN A 192 16.99 5.45 -17.95
C ASN A 192 18.29 6.28 -17.97
N TRP A 193 18.51 7.08 -16.93
CA TRP A 193 19.65 8.00 -16.84
C TRP A 193 21.01 7.31 -17.02
N THR A 194 21.14 6.05 -16.59
CA THR A 194 22.38 5.26 -16.77
C THR A 194 22.66 4.94 -18.25
N GLU A 195 21.61 4.79 -19.05
CA GLU A 195 21.67 4.42 -20.47
C GLU A 195 21.83 5.61 -21.41
N VAL A 196 21.48 6.81 -20.95
CA VAL A 196 21.69 8.04 -21.75
C VAL A 196 23.15 8.14 -22.21
N ASN A 197 24.12 7.90 -21.35
CA ASN A 197 25.55 7.96 -21.69
C ASN A 197 25.99 6.87 -22.68
N ARG A 198 25.25 5.76 -22.78
CA ARG A 198 25.55 4.68 -23.72
C ARG A 198 25.29 5.09 -25.16
N PHE A 199 24.18 5.78 -25.39
CA PHE A 199 23.77 6.23 -26.72
C PHE A 199 24.26 7.64 -27.04
N PHE A 200 24.49 8.45 -26.01
CA PHE A 200 24.93 9.84 -26.11
C PHE A 200 26.18 10.06 -25.23
N PRO A 201 27.39 9.68 -25.70
CA PRO A 201 28.60 9.72 -24.87
C PRO A 201 29.01 11.12 -24.37
N GLU A 202 28.48 12.17 -24.98
CA GLU A 202 28.71 13.57 -24.60
C GLU A 202 27.64 14.10 -23.63
N ALA A 203 26.61 13.31 -23.33
CA ALA A 203 25.60 13.66 -22.34
C ALA A 203 26.19 13.58 -20.93
N SER A 204 25.52 14.23 -19.97
CA SER A 204 25.88 14.20 -18.56
C SER A 204 24.58 14.22 -17.75
N PRO A 205 23.79 13.14 -17.80
CA PRO A 205 22.54 13.05 -17.08
C PRO A 205 22.80 13.17 -15.58
N GLU A 206 21.89 13.85 -14.89
CA GLU A 206 21.90 13.87 -13.44
C GLU A 206 21.54 12.47 -12.92
N GLN A 207 22.17 12.06 -11.81
CA GLN A 207 21.91 10.76 -11.21
C GLN A 207 20.43 10.64 -10.84
N PHE A 208 19.79 9.54 -11.25
CA PHE A 208 18.36 9.27 -11.04
C PHE A 208 17.39 10.18 -11.82
N VAL A 209 17.89 10.93 -12.80
CA VAL A 209 17.06 11.78 -13.66
C VAL A 209 17.03 11.20 -15.06
N ASP A 210 16.00 10.38 -15.29
CA ASP A 210 15.72 9.79 -16.61
C ASP A 210 15.32 10.88 -17.62
N GLU A 211 15.61 10.65 -18.91
CA GLU A 211 15.52 11.68 -19.95
C GLU A 211 14.71 11.24 -21.16
N CYS A 212 13.92 12.15 -21.73
CA CYS A 212 13.30 11.95 -23.04
C CYS A 212 14.34 12.13 -24.15
N ARG A 213 14.49 11.10 -24.98
CA ARG A 213 15.47 11.08 -26.09
C ARG A 213 14.89 10.34 -27.29
N ASP A 214 15.23 10.82 -28.49
CA ASP A 214 15.04 10.05 -29.71
C ASP A 214 16.14 8.99 -29.81
N ILE A 215 15.76 7.72 -29.63
CA ILE A 215 16.67 6.56 -29.77
C ILE A 215 16.32 5.69 -30.98
N SER A 216 15.57 6.21 -31.95
CA SER A 216 15.13 5.46 -33.15
C SER A 216 16.29 4.98 -34.03
N ALA A 217 17.48 5.56 -33.87
CA ALA A 217 18.70 5.10 -34.54
C ALA A 217 19.42 3.96 -33.80
N GLN A 218 19.06 3.71 -32.54
CA GLN A 218 19.73 2.77 -31.63
C GLN A 218 18.86 1.55 -31.30
N ALA A 219 17.53 1.70 -31.31
CA ALA A 219 16.57 0.64 -31.01
C ALA A 219 15.45 0.60 -32.06
N SER A 220 14.92 -0.60 -32.32
CA SER A 220 13.80 -0.74 -33.25
C SER A 220 12.49 -0.36 -32.54
N PHE A 221 11.64 0.40 -33.22
CA PHE A 221 10.27 0.69 -32.76
C PHE A 221 9.23 -0.23 -33.43
N GLN A 222 9.68 -1.20 -34.21
CA GLN A 222 8.80 -2.18 -34.85
C GLN A 222 9.47 -3.55 -34.89
N SER A 223 8.75 -4.58 -34.47
CA SER A 223 9.25 -5.95 -34.43
C SER A 223 8.11 -6.96 -34.53
N GLU A 224 8.44 -8.25 -34.58
CA GLU A 224 7.48 -9.32 -34.34
C GLU A 224 7.37 -9.56 -32.83
N PHE A 225 6.16 -9.85 -32.34
CA PHE A 225 5.96 -10.26 -30.95
C PHE A 225 5.55 -11.72 -30.86
N ASN A 226 5.85 -12.33 -29.71
CA ASN A 226 5.38 -13.67 -29.37
C ASN A 226 5.03 -13.74 -27.89
N VAL A 227 4.15 -14.67 -27.51
CA VAL A 227 3.86 -14.98 -26.11
C VAL A 227 4.09 -16.46 -25.86
N THR A 228 4.84 -16.77 -24.80
CA THR A 228 5.20 -18.14 -24.42
C THR A 228 4.70 -18.44 -23.02
N ASP A 229 3.93 -19.51 -22.86
CA ASP A 229 3.61 -20.08 -21.55
C ASP A 229 4.78 -20.96 -21.07
N ASN A 230 5.34 -20.63 -19.91
CA ASN A 230 6.48 -21.31 -19.33
C ASN A 230 6.05 -22.51 -18.48
N VAL A 231 6.96 -23.46 -18.29
CA VAL A 231 6.71 -24.71 -17.52
C VAL A 231 6.38 -24.43 -16.05
N ASP A 232 6.86 -23.30 -15.51
CA ASP A 232 6.59 -22.86 -14.14
C ASP A 232 5.22 -22.15 -13.97
N GLY A 233 4.43 -22.05 -15.05
CA GLY A 233 3.13 -21.39 -15.06
C GLY A 233 3.19 -19.88 -15.30
N THR A 234 4.38 -19.29 -15.43
CA THR A 234 4.53 -17.89 -15.84
C THR A 234 4.35 -17.72 -17.35
N ARG A 235 4.16 -16.48 -17.80
CA ARG A 235 4.00 -16.16 -19.22
C ARG A 235 4.98 -15.08 -19.63
N THR A 236 5.64 -15.25 -20.77
CA THR A 236 6.62 -14.29 -21.30
C THR A 236 6.11 -13.68 -22.60
N LEU A 237 6.06 -12.35 -22.66
CA LEU A 237 5.90 -11.53 -23.86
C LEU A 237 7.29 -11.16 -24.41
N SER A 238 7.54 -11.54 -25.65
CA SER A 238 8.71 -11.11 -26.42
C SER A 238 8.29 -10.07 -27.45
N VAL A 239 8.99 -8.94 -27.51
CA VAL A 239 8.90 -7.93 -28.59
C VAL A 239 10.20 -7.85 -29.40
N GLY A 240 10.96 -8.95 -29.45
CA GLY A 240 12.16 -9.06 -30.28
C GLY A 240 13.24 -8.05 -29.90
N ASP A 241 13.70 -7.27 -30.87
CA ASP A 241 14.71 -6.21 -30.70
C ASP A 241 14.12 -4.83 -30.34
N SER A 242 12.80 -4.79 -30.06
CA SER A 242 12.10 -3.61 -29.57
C SER A 242 11.93 -3.66 -28.04
N PHE A 243 11.17 -2.72 -27.48
CA PHE A 243 10.97 -2.51 -26.05
C PHE A 243 9.61 -1.84 -25.79
N LEU A 244 9.10 -1.93 -24.56
CA LEU A 244 7.80 -1.38 -24.14
C LEU A 244 7.95 0.04 -23.56
N SER A 245 8.11 1.04 -24.43
CA SER A 245 8.17 2.49 -24.13
C SER A 245 9.37 2.96 -23.28
N TYR A 246 9.62 2.39 -22.10
CA TYR A 246 10.74 2.76 -21.25
C TYR A 246 12.03 1.99 -21.59
N TRP A 247 13.14 2.70 -21.78
CA TRP A 247 14.43 2.09 -22.08
C TRP A 247 15.30 1.91 -20.83
N ALA A 248 15.45 0.66 -20.38
CA ALA A 248 16.37 0.24 -19.31
C ALA A 248 17.14 -1.06 -19.61
N VAL A 249 17.53 -1.27 -20.88
CA VAL A 249 18.26 -2.48 -21.34
C VAL A 249 17.54 -3.79 -21.05
N ILE A 250 16.21 -3.77 -21.14
CA ILE A 250 15.42 -5.00 -21.12
C ILE A 250 15.56 -5.64 -22.50
N SER A 251 15.77 -6.96 -22.55
CA SER A 251 16.11 -7.69 -23.78
C SER A 251 14.93 -7.90 -24.75
N GLY A 252 13.91 -7.04 -24.68
CA GLY A 252 12.62 -7.25 -25.36
C GLY A 252 11.79 -8.39 -24.77
N GLU A 253 12.22 -9.00 -23.66
CA GLU A 253 11.53 -10.10 -22.97
C GLU A 253 10.94 -9.60 -21.65
N TYR A 254 9.63 -9.78 -21.49
CA TYR A 254 8.87 -9.30 -20.35
C TYR A 254 7.99 -10.43 -19.80
N GLN A 255 8.02 -10.66 -18.50
CA GLN A 255 7.05 -11.52 -17.85
C GLN A 255 5.71 -10.78 -17.79
N ILE A 256 4.64 -11.38 -18.30
CA ILE A 256 3.27 -10.89 -18.09
C ILE A 256 2.87 -11.32 -16.67
N THR A 257 2.63 -10.34 -15.80
CA THR A 257 2.13 -10.57 -14.44
C THR A 257 0.61 -10.44 -14.39
N GLU A 258 0.02 -9.64 -15.29
CA GLU A 258 -1.43 -9.52 -15.44
C GLU A 258 -1.79 -9.22 -16.90
N LEU A 259 -2.80 -9.90 -17.43
CA LEU A 259 -3.35 -9.62 -18.75
C LEU A 259 -4.85 -9.87 -18.78
N THR A 260 -5.61 -8.81 -19.01
CA THR A 260 -7.07 -8.81 -19.20
C THR A 260 -7.44 -8.07 -20.48
N GLU A 261 -8.73 -7.89 -20.73
CA GLU A 261 -9.19 -7.01 -21.80
C GLU A 261 -8.81 -5.54 -21.55
N ASN A 262 -8.65 -5.10 -20.29
CA ASN A 262 -8.44 -3.67 -19.99
C ASN A 262 -7.09 -3.37 -19.33
N LYS A 263 -6.26 -4.38 -19.05
CA LYS A 263 -4.99 -4.20 -18.35
C LYS A 263 -3.91 -5.12 -18.87
N LEU A 264 -2.72 -4.56 -19.04
CA LEU A 264 -1.48 -5.28 -19.32
C LEU A 264 -0.44 -4.84 -18.29
N THR A 265 -0.10 -5.72 -17.35
CA THR A 265 1.02 -5.53 -16.44
C THR A 265 2.15 -6.48 -16.78
N VAL A 266 3.33 -5.91 -16.93
CA VAL A 266 4.54 -6.62 -17.32
C VAL A 266 5.70 -6.28 -16.40
N ARG A 267 6.64 -7.21 -16.34
CA ARG A 267 7.88 -7.09 -15.58
C ARG A 267 9.06 -7.44 -16.47
N GLY A 268 9.97 -6.49 -16.67
CA GLY A 268 11.20 -6.67 -17.44
C GLY A 268 12.43 -6.61 -16.55
N ILE A 269 13.41 -7.48 -16.77
CA ILE A 269 14.68 -7.46 -16.03
C ILE A 269 15.73 -6.70 -16.85
N SER A 270 16.26 -5.63 -16.28
CA SER A 270 17.38 -4.90 -16.89
C SER A 270 18.62 -5.77 -16.94
N GLN A 271 19.36 -5.69 -18.04
CA GLN A 271 20.67 -6.32 -18.12
C GLN A 271 21.71 -5.49 -17.37
N PRO A 272 22.71 -6.12 -16.72
CA PRO A 272 23.78 -5.39 -16.05
C PRO A 272 24.49 -4.43 -17.01
N PHE A 273 24.63 -3.18 -16.60
CA PHE A 273 25.37 -2.15 -17.34
C PHE A 273 26.22 -1.33 -16.36
N ASN A 274 27.42 -0.91 -16.78
CA ASN A 274 28.36 -0.14 -15.96
C ASN A 274 28.70 -0.67 -14.55
N GLY A 275 28.47 -1.96 -14.29
CA GLY A 275 28.72 -2.58 -12.99
C GLY A 275 27.53 -2.56 -12.03
N ASP A 276 26.37 -2.09 -12.49
CA ASP A 276 25.13 -2.11 -11.73
C ASP A 276 24.49 -3.51 -11.75
N ASP A 277 23.85 -3.85 -10.63
CA ASP A 277 23.08 -5.08 -10.50
C ASP A 277 21.80 -5.02 -11.35
N PRO A 278 21.32 -6.16 -11.90
CA PRO A 278 20.07 -6.20 -12.63
C PRO A 278 18.89 -5.83 -11.72
N LEU A 279 17.92 -5.10 -12.25
CA LEU A 279 16.72 -4.66 -11.55
C LEU A 279 15.47 -5.11 -12.29
N ALA A 280 14.38 -5.33 -11.56
CA ALA A 280 13.07 -5.58 -12.13
C ALA A 280 12.33 -4.26 -12.32
N TRP A 281 11.90 -3.99 -13.55
CA TRP A 281 11.07 -2.84 -13.91
C TRP A 281 9.65 -3.30 -14.18
N TYR A 282 8.69 -2.61 -13.59
CA TYR A 282 7.26 -2.92 -13.65
C TYR A 282 6.58 -1.85 -14.49
N SER A 283 5.69 -2.28 -15.38
CA SER A 283 4.95 -1.38 -16.27
C SER A 283 3.52 -1.86 -16.42
N THR A 284 2.56 -0.94 -16.27
CA THR A 284 1.13 -1.20 -16.43
C THR A 284 0.57 -0.28 -17.50
N PHE A 285 -0.14 -0.90 -18.44
CA PHE A 285 -0.77 -0.25 -19.57
C PHE A 285 -2.27 -0.57 -19.62
N VAL A 286 -3.05 0.35 -20.19
CA VAL A 286 -4.49 0.26 -20.42
C VAL A 286 -4.80 0.55 -21.90
N PRO A 287 -5.94 0.09 -22.46
CA PRO A 287 -6.32 0.41 -23.82
C PRO A 287 -6.40 1.92 -24.08
N GLU A 288 -5.91 2.37 -25.24
CA GLU A 288 -6.02 3.77 -25.63
C GLU A 288 -7.50 4.22 -25.68
N GLY A 289 -7.83 5.28 -24.94
CA GLY A 289 -9.20 5.82 -24.83
C GLY A 289 -10.03 5.21 -23.70
N ASP A 290 -9.52 4.19 -23.00
CA ASP A 290 -10.07 3.76 -21.72
C ASP A 290 -9.56 4.69 -20.62
N THR A 291 -10.47 5.50 -20.07
CA THR A 291 -10.19 6.39 -18.92
C THR A 291 -10.56 5.73 -17.59
N SER A 292 -11.26 4.61 -17.62
CA SER A 292 -11.63 3.82 -16.44
C SER A 292 -10.51 2.88 -16.02
N GLY A 293 -9.69 2.38 -16.95
CA GLY A 293 -8.38 1.75 -16.73
C GLY A 293 -8.29 0.53 -15.78
N GLY A 294 -9.40 0.11 -15.18
CA GLY A 294 -9.41 -0.92 -14.14
C GLY A 294 -10.54 -1.92 -14.32
N GLU A 295 -10.30 -3.12 -13.81
CA GLU A 295 -11.28 -4.21 -13.84
C GLU A 295 -12.46 -3.87 -12.92
N PRO A 296 -13.72 -4.07 -13.36
CA PRO A 296 -14.87 -3.91 -12.47
C PRO A 296 -14.77 -4.83 -11.25
N LEU A 297 -15.11 -4.32 -10.07
CA LEU A 297 -15.21 -5.13 -8.86
C LEU A 297 -16.46 -6.03 -8.95
N VAL A 298 -16.26 -7.28 -9.34
CA VAL A 298 -17.30 -8.30 -9.37
C VAL A 298 -17.32 -9.06 -8.04
N SER A 299 -18.22 -8.65 -7.15
CA SER A 299 -18.25 -9.21 -5.81
C SER A 299 -19.02 -10.52 -5.69
N VAL A 300 -18.47 -11.46 -4.93
CA VAL A 300 -19.16 -12.71 -4.52
C VAL A 300 -20.01 -12.53 -3.26
N PHE A 301 -19.75 -11.47 -2.49
CA PHE A 301 -20.45 -11.14 -1.25
C PHE A 301 -21.64 -10.23 -1.53
N SER A 302 -22.83 -10.69 -1.17
CA SER A 302 -24.09 -9.98 -1.45
C SER A 302 -25.02 -9.90 -0.26
N ASN A 303 -24.75 -10.63 0.82
CA ASN A 303 -25.57 -10.58 2.01
C ASN A 303 -25.05 -9.51 2.97
N LEU A 304 -25.82 -8.43 3.14
CA LEU A 304 -25.50 -7.36 4.10
C LEU A 304 -25.52 -7.93 5.53
N VAL A 305 -24.39 -7.89 6.22
CA VAL A 305 -24.26 -8.40 7.60
C VAL A 305 -24.19 -7.29 8.64
N TRP A 306 -23.70 -6.11 8.27
CA TRP A 306 -23.67 -4.94 9.14
C TRP A 306 -23.62 -3.65 8.31
N SER A 307 -24.23 -2.57 8.82
CA SER A 307 -24.05 -1.23 8.28
C SER A 307 -24.33 -0.15 9.30
N ASP A 308 -23.80 1.03 9.01
CA ASP A 308 -24.27 2.30 9.56
C ASP A 308 -24.58 3.25 8.40
N GLU A 309 -25.82 3.75 8.36
CA GLU A 309 -26.33 4.66 7.33
C GLU A 309 -26.34 6.11 7.81
N PHE A 310 -25.93 6.37 9.07
CA PHE A 310 -25.80 7.72 9.64
C PHE A 310 -27.06 8.60 9.52
N ASP A 311 -28.24 7.97 9.60
CA ASP A 311 -29.56 8.62 9.45
C ASP A 311 -30.02 9.41 10.71
N ALA A 312 -29.38 9.20 11.85
CA ALA A 312 -29.79 9.77 13.14
C ALA A 312 -28.85 10.88 13.58
N ASP A 313 -29.31 12.14 13.48
CA ASP A 313 -28.53 13.31 13.90
C ASP A 313 -28.09 13.20 15.38
N GLY A 314 -26.83 13.54 15.66
CA GLY A 314 -26.24 13.52 17.00
C GLY A 314 -24.83 12.90 17.03
N ALA A 315 -24.46 12.32 18.17
CA ALA A 315 -23.23 11.53 18.25
C ALA A 315 -23.39 10.20 17.48
N PRO A 316 -22.30 9.62 16.94
CA PRO A 316 -22.28 8.27 16.40
C PRO A 316 -22.96 7.24 17.32
N ASP A 317 -23.66 6.25 16.74
CA ASP A 317 -24.38 5.24 17.52
C ASP A 317 -23.40 4.44 18.40
N PRO A 318 -23.52 4.49 19.74
CA PRO A 318 -22.60 3.76 20.64
C PRO A 318 -22.76 2.23 20.57
N ALA A 319 -23.78 1.71 19.88
CA ALA A 319 -23.87 0.28 19.56
C ALA A 319 -22.92 -0.14 18.42
N ASN A 320 -22.49 0.82 17.61
CA ASN A 320 -21.60 0.62 16.46
C ASN A 320 -20.20 1.16 16.73
N TRP A 321 -20.08 2.30 17.43
CA TRP A 321 -18.84 3.07 17.51
C TRP A 321 -18.39 3.36 18.95
N THR A 322 -17.08 3.29 19.14
CA THR A 322 -16.34 3.85 20.29
C THR A 322 -15.21 4.75 19.79
N TYR A 323 -14.46 5.39 20.69
CA TYR A 323 -13.50 6.44 20.36
C TYR A 323 -12.08 6.07 20.80
N ASP A 324 -11.10 6.47 19.99
CA ASP A 324 -9.74 6.71 20.44
C ASP A 324 -9.60 8.20 20.81
N LEU A 325 -9.04 8.50 21.99
CA LEU A 325 -8.99 9.86 22.54
C LEU A 325 -7.56 10.29 22.87
N GLY A 326 -7.29 11.59 22.74
CA GLY A 326 -6.00 12.21 23.06
C GLY A 326 -5.00 12.15 21.89
N ASN A 327 -3.72 12.20 22.23
CA ASN A 327 -2.63 12.39 21.25
C ASN A 327 -1.88 11.09 20.91
N GLY A 328 -2.27 9.97 21.54
CA GLY A 328 -1.61 8.68 21.39
C GLY A 328 -0.14 8.69 21.79
N ASP A 329 0.51 7.54 21.69
CA ASP A 329 1.96 7.45 21.84
C ASP A 329 2.65 7.94 20.56
N ASN A 330 3.60 8.86 20.69
CA ASN A 330 4.36 9.44 19.56
C ASN A 330 3.49 10.00 18.42
N GLY A 331 2.36 10.65 18.73
CA GLY A 331 1.43 11.14 17.70
C GLY A 331 0.78 9.97 16.96
N TRP A 332 0.13 9.09 17.73
CA TRP A 332 -0.52 7.86 17.24
C TRP A 332 0.37 6.92 16.42
N GLY A 333 1.68 6.91 16.70
CA GLY A 333 2.68 6.08 16.03
C GLY A 333 3.32 6.71 14.79
N ASN A 334 2.76 7.81 14.28
CA ASN A 334 3.17 8.42 13.00
C ASN A 334 3.61 9.88 13.13
N GLY A 335 3.83 10.40 14.34
CA GLY A 335 4.18 11.81 14.55
C GLY A 335 3.04 12.77 14.23
N GLU A 336 1.79 12.29 14.27
CA GLU A 336 0.59 13.07 14.02
C GLU A 336 0.42 14.21 15.04
N LEU A 337 -0.19 15.31 14.63
CA LEU A 337 -0.20 16.58 15.36
C LEU A 337 -1.51 16.84 16.13
N GLN A 338 -2.57 16.08 15.86
CA GLN A 338 -3.88 16.28 16.46
C GLN A 338 -4.05 15.61 17.83
N SER A 339 -5.00 16.14 18.60
CA SER A 339 -5.69 15.41 19.66
C SER A 339 -7.02 14.87 19.12
N TYR A 340 -7.27 13.56 19.22
CA TYR A 340 -8.58 12.99 18.90
C TYR A 340 -9.57 13.21 20.07
N THR A 341 -10.79 13.65 19.75
CA THR A 341 -11.84 13.95 20.73
C THR A 341 -13.17 13.28 20.34
N ASP A 342 -14.09 13.21 21.30
CA ASP A 342 -15.51 12.88 21.10
C ASP A 342 -16.41 14.12 21.07
N ASP A 343 -15.83 15.32 20.89
CA ASP A 343 -16.61 16.55 20.79
C ASP A 343 -17.37 16.58 19.46
N SER A 344 -18.62 17.05 19.53
CA SER A 344 -19.46 17.36 18.37
C SER A 344 -18.80 18.29 17.34
N SER A 345 -17.80 19.06 17.75
CA SER A 345 -16.98 19.89 16.86
C SER A 345 -16.08 19.06 15.93
N ASN A 346 -15.70 17.85 16.32
CA ASN A 346 -14.83 16.94 15.58
C ASN A 346 -15.56 15.73 15.01
N VAL A 347 -16.65 15.28 15.63
CA VAL A 347 -17.41 14.13 15.17
C VAL A 347 -18.89 14.28 15.44
N ILE A 348 -19.68 14.28 14.37
CA ILE A 348 -21.14 14.41 14.46
C ILE A 348 -21.80 13.70 13.28
N VAL A 349 -22.93 13.06 13.53
CA VAL A 349 -23.88 12.66 12.50
C VAL A 349 -24.84 13.82 12.29
N GLU A 350 -24.89 14.37 11.07
CA GLU A 350 -25.78 15.46 10.73
C GLU A 350 -26.16 15.42 9.25
N GLY A 351 -27.46 15.44 8.98
CA GLY A 351 -27.97 15.54 7.61
C GLY A 351 -27.72 14.27 6.78
N GLY A 352 -27.82 13.11 7.42
CA GLY A 352 -27.66 11.79 6.79
C GLY A 352 -26.20 11.42 6.51
N ASN A 353 -25.23 12.05 7.16
CA ASN A 353 -23.82 11.73 7.02
C ASN A 353 -23.11 11.82 8.38
N LEU A 354 -22.15 10.94 8.59
CA LEU A 354 -21.10 11.14 9.59
C LEU A 354 -20.11 12.19 9.09
N LYS A 355 -19.74 13.14 9.94
CA LYS A 355 -18.70 14.13 9.68
C LYS A 355 -17.57 13.95 10.69
N ILE A 356 -16.37 13.69 10.20
CA ILE A 356 -15.14 13.73 11.00
C ILE A 356 -14.36 14.98 10.56
N THR A 357 -14.31 15.98 11.43
CA THR A 357 -13.74 17.29 11.15
C THR A 357 -12.40 17.47 11.85
N ALA A 358 -11.33 17.60 11.06
CA ALA A 358 -10.05 18.06 11.55
C ALA A 358 -10.02 19.59 11.59
N ARG A 359 -9.46 20.16 12.66
CA ARG A 359 -9.53 21.60 12.95
C ARG A 359 -8.24 22.12 13.50
N THR A 360 -7.89 23.34 13.11
CA THR A 360 -6.94 24.19 13.84
C THR A 360 -7.66 24.67 15.09
N GLU A 361 -7.19 24.23 16.25
CA GLU A 361 -7.54 24.88 17.49
C GLU A 361 -6.84 26.22 17.55
N ALA A 362 -7.52 27.23 18.07
CA ALA A 362 -6.85 28.46 18.44
C ALA A 362 -5.63 28.06 19.29
N SER A 363 -4.46 28.66 19.03
CA SER A 363 -3.30 28.50 19.89
C SER A 363 -3.70 28.97 21.29
N ASN A 364 -4.17 28.06 22.14
CA ASN A 364 -4.75 28.39 23.44
C ASN A 364 -3.65 28.78 24.45
N GLY A 365 -2.49 29.24 23.96
CA GLY A 365 -1.29 29.43 24.76
C GLY A 365 -0.77 28.13 25.38
N GLN A 366 -1.22 26.95 24.95
CA GLN A 366 -0.71 25.68 25.50
C GLN A 366 0.81 25.62 25.33
N GLY A 367 1.51 25.30 26.42
CA GLY A 367 2.97 25.36 26.48
C GLY A 367 3.60 26.76 26.54
N ILE A 368 2.81 27.85 26.62
CA ILE A 368 3.28 29.22 26.89
C ILE A 368 2.86 29.60 28.30
N TYR A 369 3.84 29.85 29.17
CA TYR A 369 3.65 30.23 30.56
C TYR A 369 4.24 31.61 30.80
N TYR A 370 3.65 32.37 31.72
CA TYR A 370 4.23 33.64 32.16
C TYR A 370 4.53 33.58 33.64
N PHE A 371 5.62 34.23 34.06
CA PHE A 371 5.93 34.43 35.46
C PHE A 371 6.59 35.77 35.73
N ASP A 372 6.40 36.23 36.96
CA ASP A 372 6.81 37.54 37.41
C ASP A 372 6.90 37.60 38.94
N ASP A 373 7.45 38.69 39.48
CA ASP A 373 7.49 39.01 40.91
C ASP A 373 8.05 37.85 41.77
N LEU A 374 9.19 37.28 41.39
CA LEU A 374 9.89 36.28 42.20
C LEU A 374 10.40 36.92 43.49
N GLN A 375 9.79 36.57 44.62
CA GLN A 375 10.01 37.21 45.91
C GLN A 375 10.33 36.22 47.02
N LEU A 376 11.19 36.64 47.93
CA LEU A 376 11.66 35.87 49.07
C LEU A 376 10.93 36.30 50.36
N PHE A 377 10.48 35.33 51.14
CA PHE A 377 9.69 35.51 52.35
C PHE A 377 10.34 34.76 53.52
N ASN A 378 10.24 35.35 54.72
CA ASN A 378 10.65 34.67 55.94
C ASN A 378 9.64 33.63 56.39
N ALA A 379 10.02 32.77 57.34
CA ALA A 379 9.12 31.73 57.89
C ALA A 379 7.84 32.29 58.56
N GLY A 380 7.77 33.59 58.82
CA GLY A 380 6.58 34.28 59.32
C GLY A 380 5.67 34.84 58.21
N GLY A 381 5.98 34.58 56.94
CA GLY A 381 5.23 35.05 55.77
C GLY A 381 5.43 36.53 55.43
N ALA A 382 6.46 37.18 55.97
CA ALA A 382 6.77 38.57 55.63
C ALA A 382 7.76 38.63 54.45
N SER A 383 7.41 39.39 53.40
CA SER A 383 8.28 39.66 52.24
C SER A 383 9.59 40.33 52.68
N GLN A 384 10.71 39.91 52.10
CA GLN A 384 12.06 40.35 52.47
C GLN A 384 12.77 41.04 51.31
N SER A 385 12.88 40.36 50.18
CA SER A 385 13.58 40.86 48.99
C SER A 385 13.00 40.31 47.71
N VAL A 386 13.09 41.09 46.64
CA VAL A 386 12.78 40.66 45.27
C VAL A 386 14.01 39.97 44.69
N ILE A 387 13.84 38.76 44.19
CA ILE A 387 14.87 38.03 43.43
C ILE A 387 14.87 38.55 42.00
N GLN A 388 13.67 38.67 41.39
CA GLN A 388 13.48 39.22 40.06
C GLN A 388 12.03 39.70 39.84
N ASP A 389 11.85 40.92 39.33
CA ASP A 389 10.56 41.52 38.95
C ASP A 389 10.47 41.87 37.44
N PHE A 390 11.54 41.62 36.67
CA PHE A 390 11.63 41.81 35.22
C PHE A 390 11.42 43.24 34.69
N GLU A 391 11.08 44.22 35.54
CA GLU A 391 10.88 45.63 35.17
C GLU A 391 12.21 46.40 34.94
N GLY A 392 13.33 45.76 35.28
CA GLY A 392 14.69 46.29 35.12
C GLY A 392 15.41 45.80 33.87
N ALA A 393 16.73 45.64 33.98
CA ALA A 393 17.51 44.97 32.95
C ALA A 393 17.17 43.48 32.96
N ALA A 394 16.70 42.95 31.83
CA ALA A 394 16.35 41.54 31.70
C ALA A 394 17.56 40.63 32.03
N PRO A 395 17.36 39.56 32.83
CA PRO A 395 18.40 38.58 33.06
C PRO A 395 18.70 37.80 31.77
N ALA A 396 19.92 37.29 31.65
CA ALA A 396 20.27 36.37 30.57
C ALA A 396 19.77 34.97 30.92
N PHE A 397 18.81 34.46 30.14
CA PHE A 397 18.34 33.08 30.25
C PHE A 397 19.30 32.13 29.54
N THR A 398 19.52 30.96 30.15
CA THR A 398 20.09 29.79 29.49
C THR A 398 19.02 28.71 29.43
N ASP A 399 18.75 28.26 28.22
CA ASP A 399 17.65 27.38 27.86
C ASP A 399 18.12 25.94 27.65
N PHE A 400 17.31 24.94 28.03
CA PHE A 400 17.62 23.53 27.79
C PHE A 400 16.37 22.65 27.69
N GLY A 401 16.54 21.46 27.11
CA GLY A 401 15.45 20.51 26.88
C GLY A 401 14.38 20.98 25.88
N GLY A 402 14.63 22.06 25.13
CA GLY A 402 13.70 22.59 24.13
C GLY A 402 12.77 23.69 24.62
N ALA A 403 12.82 24.06 25.91
CA ALA A 403 12.12 25.25 26.41
C ALA A 403 12.93 26.52 26.13
N PHE A 404 12.26 27.66 25.99
CA PHE A 404 12.89 28.97 25.76
C PHE A 404 12.24 30.04 26.64
N SER A 405 13.04 30.86 27.30
CA SER A 405 12.52 31.97 28.11
C SER A 405 13.02 33.35 27.67
N ALA A 406 12.12 34.33 27.69
CA ALA A 406 12.45 35.71 27.36
C ALA A 406 11.59 36.69 28.17
N VAL A 407 12.15 37.85 28.51
CA VAL A 407 11.35 38.96 29.05
C VAL A 407 10.62 39.66 27.92
N ILE A 408 9.30 39.77 28.04
CA ILE A 408 8.40 40.39 27.06
C ILE A 408 7.50 41.42 27.74
N ALA A 409 6.80 42.23 26.93
CA ALA A 409 5.69 43.05 27.44
C ALA A 409 4.59 42.13 27.98
N ASN A 410 4.00 42.46 29.13
CA ASN A 410 2.98 41.66 29.78
C ASN A 410 1.73 41.51 28.87
N PRO A 411 1.41 40.31 28.37
CA PRO A 411 0.29 40.11 27.46
C PRO A 411 -1.07 40.13 28.18
N ASP A 412 -1.09 39.95 29.49
CA ASP A 412 -2.29 40.01 30.34
C ASP A 412 -2.01 40.86 31.58
N ALA A 413 -1.89 42.18 31.40
CA ALA A 413 -1.68 43.13 32.50
C ALA A 413 -2.98 43.39 33.28
N SER A 414 -3.56 42.34 33.87
CA SER A 414 -4.81 42.39 34.61
C SER A 414 -4.77 41.53 35.89
N GLY A 415 -5.76 41.73 36.77
CA GLY A 415 -5.89 40.92 37.98
C GLY A 415 -4.72 41.10 38.96
N LEU A 416 -4.05 39.98 39.31
CA LEU A 416 -2.96 39.93 40.28
C LEU A 416 -1.62 40.47 39.75
N ASN A 417 -1.44 40.54 38.43
CA ASN A 417 -0.24 41.08 37.82
C ASN A 417 -0.55 42.22 36.85
N THR A 418 -0.08 43.42 37.19
CA THR A 418 -0.21 44.62 36.35
C THR A 418 1.15 45.19 35.95
N SER A 419 2.23 44.43 36.09
CA SER A 419 3.59 44.79 35.67
C SER A 419 3.64 45.06 34.17
N ALA A 420 4.58 45.90 33.72
CA ALA A 420 4.70 46.23 32.30
C ALA A 420 5.34 45.10 31.50
N THR A 421 6.22 44.32 32.13
CA THR A 421 6.95 43.20 31.55
C THR A 421 6.84 41.95 32.40
N VAL A 422 6.99 40.79 31.78
CA VAL A 422 6.98 39.47 32.44
C VAL A 422 7.98 38.56 31.73
N ALA A 423 8.41 37.49 32.39
CA ALA A 423 9.11 36.42 31.70
C ALA A 423 8.10 35.44 31.07
N GLN A 424 8.21 35.23 29.75
CA GLN A 424 7.53 34.17 29.03
C GLN A 424 8.44 32.94 28.96
N THR A 425 7.93 31.77 29.32
CA THR A 425 8.53 30.48 28.99
C THR A 425 7.67 29.79 27.93
N THR A 426 8.31 29.42 26.82
CA THR A 426 7.70 28.61 25.76
C THR A 426 8.25 27.21 25.85
N LYS A 427 7.38 26.21 25.85
CA LYS A 427 7.70 24.78 25.84
C LYS A 427 7.04 24.14 24.61
N PRO A 428 7.66 24.29 23.42
CA PRO A 428 7.13 23.80 22.15
C PRO A 428 6.88 22.30 22.12
N GLN A 429 6.04 21.86 21.19
CA GLN A 429 5.90 20.45 20.88
C GLN A 429 7.27 19.79 20.62
N GLY A 430 7.50 18.64 21.24
CA GLY A 430 8.79 17.93 21.18
C GLY A 430 9.82 18.36 22.24
N SER A 431 9.50 19.32 23.11
CA SER A 431 10.35 19.61 24.28
C SER A 431 10.36 18.44 25.26
N GLU A 432 11.52 18.22 25.88
CA GLU A 432 11.74 17.20 26.91
C GLU A 432 10.83 17.39 28.12
N THR A 433 10.58 16.30 28.87
CA THR A 433 9.74 16.33 30.09
C THR A 433 10.34 17.20 31.21
N PHE A 434 11.64 17.47 31.12
CA PHE A 434 12.43 18.29 32.03
C PHE A 434 12.90 19.62 31.40
N ALA A 435 12.30 20.03 30.28
CA ALA A 435 12.66 21.28 29.61
C ALA A 435 12.44 22.51 30.50
N ALA A 436 13.42 23.42 30.52
CA ALA A 436 13.40 24.61 31.38
C ALA A 436 14.41 25.67 30.94
N SER A 437 14.38 26.80 31.66
CA SER A 437 15.37 27.87 31.54
C SER A 437 15.90 28.24 32.92
N PHE A 438 17.12 28.76 32.98
CA PHE A 438 17.69 29.32 34.21
C PHE A 438 18.32 30.69 33.99
N PHE A 439 18.46 31.44 35.08
CA PHE A 439 19.28 32.64 35.16
C PHE A 439 20.03 32.69 36.48
N ASP A 440 21.16 33.41 36.49
CA ASP A 440 22.02 33.55 37.66
C ASP A 440 21.80 34.92 38.33
N VAL A 441 21.86 34.96 39.66
CA VAL A 441 21.77 36.18 40.47
C VAL A 441 23.13 36.53 41.06
N THR A 442 23.37 37.84 41.28
CA THR A 442 24.69 38.31 41.73
C THR A 442 24.88 38.23 43.25
N THR A 443 23.80 38.06 44.00
CA THR A 443 23.82 37.87 45.45
C THR A 443 23.10 36.58 45.78
N ALA A 444 23.76 35.70 46.54
CA ALA A 444 23.18 34.42 46.91
C ALA A 444 21.89 34.57 47.70
N ILE A 445 20.93 33.68 47.42
CA ILE A 445 19.61 33.66 48.02
C ILE A 445 19.71 33.02 49.41
N ASP A 446 19.40 33.80 50.46
CA ASP A 446 19.48 33.37 51.85
C ASP A 446 18.25 32.56 52.27
N ILE A 447 18.21 31.30 51.84
CA ILE A 447 17.16 30.34 52.16
C ILE A 447 17.06 30.00 53.66
N PRO A 448 18.17 29.83 54.41
CA PRO A 448 18.08 29.56 55.86
C PRO A 448 17.33 30.63 56.66
N ALA A 449 17.47 31.91 56.29
CA ALA A 449 16.70 32.99 56.91
C ALA A 449 15.30 33.16 56.29
N ASN A 450 15.16 32.83 55.01
CA ASN A 450 13.99 33.12 54.20
C ASN A 450 13.58 31.90 53.36
N PRO A 451 12.92 30.90 53.97
CA PRO A 451 12.71 29.61 53.34
C PRO A 451 11.56 29.58 52.33
N GLU A 452 10.87 30.70 52.07
CA GLU A 452 9.70 30.70 51.20
C GLU A 452 9.94 31.59 49.98
N ILE A 453 9.69 31.06 48.79
CA ILE A 453 9.67 31.83 47.54
C ILE A 453 8.23 31.88 47.03
N ARG A 454 7.79 33.06 46.60
CA ARG A 454 6.54 33.20 45.85
C ARG A 454 6.80 33.78 44.48
N LEU A 455 5.98 33.38 43.51
CA LEU A 455 5.97 33.97 42.18
C LEU A 455 4.54 34.14 41.72
N LYS A 456 4.30 35.17 40.92
CA LYS A 456 3.09 35.28 40.14
C LYS A 456 3.27 34.49 38.86
N THR A 457 2.30 33.66 38.51
CA THR A 457 2.31 32.92 37.24
C THR A 457 0.95 33.00 36.57
N TRP A 458 0.99 33.03 35.25
CA TRP A 458 -0.14 32.77 34.39
C TRP A 458 0.15 31.49 33.63
N SER A 459 -0.80 30.55 33.64
CA SER A 459 -0.68 29.25 32.99
C SER A 459 -1.89 29.00 32.09
N PRO A 460 -1.72 28.39 30.92
CA PRO A 460 -2.81 28.00 30.03
C PRO A 460 -3.62 26.81 30.59
N ILE A 461 -3.08 26.09 31.58
CA ILE A 461 -3.68 24.90 32.19
C ILE A 461 -3.60 24.94 33.73
N ALA A 462 -4.61 24.36 34.38
CA ALA A 462 -4.59 24.06 35.80
C ALA A 462 -3.90 22.71 36.05
N ASN A 463 -3.39 22.51 37.26
CA ASN A 463 -2.62 21.34 37.68
C ASN A 463 -1.28 21.13 36.94
N ALA A 464 -0.76 22.16 36.27
CA ALA A 464 0.61 22.10 35.76
C ALA A 464 1.58 22.11 36.94
N VAL A 465 2.54 21.17 36.93
CA VAL A 465 3.62 21.16 37.92
C VAL A 465 4.63 22.24 37.56
N VAL A 466 4.69 23.30 38.36
CA VAL A 466 5.74 24.31 38.29
C VAL A 466 6.80 23.91 39.29
N ARG A 467 8.04 23.70 38.83
CA ARG A 467 9.18 23.41 39.69
C ARG A 467 10.12 24.60 39.74
N ILE A 468 10.53 25.01 40.93
CA ILE A 468 11.69 25.87 41.11
C ILE A 468 12.83 25.00 41.64
N LYS A 469 13.98 25.07 40.96
CA LYS A 469 15.25 24.54 41.46
C LYS A 469 16.19 25.70 41.74
N LEU A 470 16.72 25.75 42.96
CA LEU A 470 17.81 26.61 43.36
C LEU A 470 19.12 25.83 43.32
N GLU A 471 20.14 26.39 42.71
CA GLU A 471 21.42 25.71 42.50
C GLU A 471 22.61 26.64 42.81
N ASP A 472 23.69 26.06 43.29
CA ASP A 472 25.00 26.70 43.35
C ASP A 472 25.67 26.57 41.97
N SER A 473 25.79 27.68 41.25
CA SER A 473 26.35 27.73 39.91
C SER A 473 27.80 27.22 39.84
N SER A 474 28.52 27.19 40.98
CA SER A 474 29.88 26.65 41.08
C SER A 474 29.94 25.15 41.36
N ASN A 475 28.83 24.55 41.83
CA ASN A 475 28.70 23.13 42.11
C ASN A 475 27.23 22.67 42.02
N GLY A 476 26.83 22.16 40.86
CA GLY A 476 25.43 21.75 40.61
C GLY A 476 24.90 20.59 41.46
N ASP A 477 25.77 19.88 42.20
CA ASP A 477 25.34 18.88 43.20
C ASP A 477 24.71 19.55 44.45
N ASN A 478 24.98 20.83 44.67
CA ASN A 478 24.37 21.63 45.74
C ASN A 478 23.10 22.31 45.22
N PHE A 479 21.96 21.64 45.36
CA PHE A 479 20.66 22.18 44.92
C PHE A 479 19.54 21.93 45.93
N ALA A 480 18.43 22.63 45.73
CA ALA A 480 17.13 22.31 46.33
C ALA A 480 16.04 22.50 45.26
N GLU A 481 15.02 21.66 45.27
CA GLU A 481 13.92 21.73 44.31
C GLU A 481 12.58 21.58 45.04
N VAL A 482 11.61 22.38 44.62
CA VAL A 482 10.26 22.39 45.20
C VAL A 482 9.25 22.54 44.08
N ASP A 483 8.18 21.74 44.16
CA ASP A 483 7.06 21.76 43.23
C ASP A 483 5.88 22.51 43.83
N ALA A 484 5.19 23.26 42.98
CA ALA A 484 3.85 23.77 43.21
C ALA A 484 2.98 23.46 41.99
N MET A 485 1.67 23.34 42.17
CA MET A 485 0.75 23.12 41.07
C MET A 485 -0.06 24.38 40.81
N THR A 486 -0.24 24.74 39.54
CA THR A 486 -1.21 25.76 39.16
C THR A 486 -2.62 25.33 39.57
N THR A 487 -3.44 26.27 40.02
CA THR A 487 -4.82 25.99 40.45
C THR A 487 -5.85 26.57 39.48
N VAL A 488 -5.42 27.51 38.63
CA VAL A 488 -6.27 28.16 37.62
C VAL A 488 -5.64 28.04 36.23
N ALA A 489 -6.49 28.11 35.21
CA ALA A 489 -6.08 28.18 33.80
C ALA A 489 -6.50 29.53 33.22
N GLY A 490 -5.64 30.13 32.40
CA GLY A 490 -5.91 31.37 31.68
C GLY A 490 -5.99 32.63 32.56
N ALA A 491 -5.40 32.60 33.77
CA ALA A 491 -5.39 33.73 34.69
C ALA A 491 -4.13 33.75 35.56
N TRP A 492 -3.79 34.92 36.09
CA TRP A 492 -2.71 35.08 37.06
C TRP A 492 -3.08 34.51 38.44
N GLU A 493 -2.16 33.76 39.03
CA GLU A 493 -2.17 33.32 40.43
C GLU A 493 -0.80 33.53 41.10
N GLU A 494 -0.73 33.45 42.43
CA GLU A 494 0.52 33.45 43.19
C GLU A 494 0.79 32.05 43.72
N LEU A 495 1.89 31.42 43.29
CA LEU A 495 2.35 30.13 43.80
C LEU A 495 3.36 30.33 44.92
N THR A 496 3.35 29.42 45.89
CA THR A 496 4.24 29.44 47.06
C THR A 496 5.09 28.16 47.10
N PHE A 497 6.39 28.32 47.29
CA PHE A 497 7.39 27.26 47.31
C PHE A 497 8.12 27.25 48.67
N ASP A 498 7.99 26.16 49.42
CA ASP A 498 8.60 25.98 50.74
C ASP A 498 9.96 25.24 50.64
N PHE A 499 11.04 26.00 50.80
CA PHE A 499 12.43 25.56 50.85
C PHE A 499 12.94 25.36 52.29
N SER A 500 12.08 25.21 53.31
CA SER A 500 12.52 25.00 54.69
C SER A 500 13.36 23.72 54.90
N GLY A 501 13.25 22.75 53.98
CA GLY A 501 14.07 21.54 53.93
C GLY A 501 15.40 21.68 53.17
N ALA A 502 15.69 22.84 52.59
CA ALA A 502 16.87 23.06 51.77
C ALA A 502 18.17 23.12 52.60
N GLY A 503 19.29 22.72 51.98
CA GLY A 503 20.61 22.87 52.56
C GLY A 503 21.07 24.33 52.63
N ALA A 504 22.02 24.64 53.50
CA ALA A 504 22.64 25.97 53.53
C ALA A 504 23.76 26.06 52.49
N PHE A 505 23.40 26.26 51.22
CA PHE A 505 24.33 26.40 50.09
C PHE A 505 24.35 27.82 49.51
N ASN A 506 25.31 28.09 48.62
CA ASN A 506 25.41 29.33 47.89
C ASN A 506 24.46 29.32 46.68
N TYR A 507 23.15 29.42 46.92
CA TYR A 507 22.15 29.42 45.86
C TYR A 507 22.22 30.73 45.06
N ASP A 508 22.83 30.69 43.88
CA ASP A 508 22.97 31.84 42.98
C ASP A 508 22.44 31.58 41.56
N ARG A 509 21.79 30.43 41.34
CA ARG A 509 21.04 30.09 40.13
C ARG A 509 19.59 29.73 40.42
N VAL A 510 18.69 30.28 39.63
CA VAL A 510 17.25 29.97 39.65
C VAL A 510 16.89 29.27 38.35
N VAL A 511 16.41 28.03 38.44
CA VAL A 511 15.89 27.25 37.30
C VAL A 511 14.38 27.09 37.48
N ILE A 512 13.61 27.35 36.43
CA ILE A 512 12.15 27.27 36.47
C ILE A 512 11.68 26.31 35.38
N PHE A 513 10.90 25.32 35.79
CA PHE A 513 10.28 24.33 34.91
C PHE A 513 8.78 24.54 34.91
N PHE A 514 8.20 24.66 33.74
CA PHE A 514 6.75 24.64 33.57
C PHE A 514 6.27 23.30 33.06
N ASP A 515 5.19 22.82 33.68
CA ASP A 515 4.57 21.54 33.41
C ASP A 515 5.58 20.38 33.48
N PHE A 516 6.34 20.37 34.57
CA PHE A 516 7.43 19.43 34.82
C PHE A 516 6.92 17.99 34.85
N GLY A 517 7.63 17.10 34.15
CA GLY A 517 7.27 15.69 33.99
C GLY A 517 6.47 15.39 32.72
N ASN A 518 5.96 16.41 32.03
CA ASN A 518 5.20 16.27 30.78
C ASN A 518 5.99 16.83 29.59
N PRO A 519 5.89 16.27 28.38
CA PRO A 519 6.53 16.83 27.18
C PRO A 519 5.92 18.18 26.79
N GLY A 520 6.63 18.97 25.99
CA GLY A 520 6.10 20.24 25.50
C GLY A 520 4.92 20.07 24.53
N THR A 521 4.00 21.03 24.54
CA THR A 521 2.74 21.00 23.79
C THR A 521 2.45 22.28 23.00
N ALA A 522 3.36 23.28 22.99
CA ALA A 522 3.13 24.50 22.22
C ALA A 522 3.34 24.26 20.71
N GLY A 523 2.24 24.03 20.01
CA GLY A 523 2.05 24.15 18.56
C GLY A 523 0.66 24.73 18.30
N ALA A 524 0.32 25.04 17.04
CA ALA A 524 -1.11 25.14 16.69
C ALA A 524 -1.70 23.75 17.01
N GLY A 525 -2.49 23.64 18.08
CA GLY A 525 -3.11 22.37 18.42
C GLY A 525 -4.06 22.03 17.30
N PHE A 526 -3.99 20.84 16.75
CA PHE A 526 -5.06 20.35 15.90
C PHE A 526 -5.99 19.47 16.73
N SER A 527 -7.29 19.51 16.45
CA SER A 527 -8.24 18.54 16.96
C SER A 527 -8.84 17.76 15.79
N SER A 528 -9.27 16.54 16.05
CA SER A 528 -10.00 15.70 15.10
C SER A 528 -10.75 14.60 15.85
N ALA A 529 -11.26 13.59 15.16
CA ALA A 529 -11.80 12.39 15.79
C ALA A 529 -11.27 11.11 15.12
N ARG A 530 -11.23 10.04 15.92
CA ARG A 530 -10.95 8.67 15.49
C ARG A 530 -11.95 7.74 16.17
N ILE A 531 -12.87 7.19 15.38
CA ILE A 531 -13.89 6.25 15.85
C ILE A 531 -13.61 4.85 15.34
N LYS A 532 -14.03 3.84 16.10
CA LYS A 532 -13.75 2.44 15.80
C LYS A 532 -14.88 1.52 16.21
N THR A 533 -14.97 0.35 15.57
CA THR A 533 -15.94 -0.71 15.92
C THR A 533 -15.35 -1.77 16.87
N GLU A 534 -14.15 -1.55 17.41
CA GLU A 534 -13.44 -2.47 18.31
C GLU A 534 -14.32 -2.93 19.48
N GLY A 535 -14.42 -4.25 19.67
CA GLY A 535 -15.24 -4.85 20.74
C GLY A 535 -16.75 -4.71 20.55
N LEU A 536 -17.20 -4.15 19.42
CA LEU A 536 -18.60 -3.97 19.04
C LEU A 536 -18.93 -4.80 17.80
N GLN A 537 -18.17 -4.60 16.72
CA GLN A 537 -18.35 -5.28 15.42
C GLN A 537 -17.00 -5.65 14.84
N GLU A 538 -16.86 -6.93 14.50
CA GLU A 538 -15.65 -7.53 13.95
C GLU A 538 -16.03 -8.52 12.85
N PHE A 539 -15.20 -8.62 11.81
CA PHE A 539 -15.49 -9.42 10.63
C PHE A 539 -14.26 -10.17 10.14
N THR A 540 -14.46 -11.38 9.61
CA THR A 540 -13.47 -12.12 8.82
C THR A 540 -14.00 -12.32 7.41
N TYR A 541 -13.27 -11.84 6.40
CA TYR A 541 -13.67 -11.81 4.98
C TYR A 541 -14.95 -11.01 4.71
N GLY A 542 -15.14 -10.62 3.45
CA GLY A 542 -16.36 -9.95 2.98
C GLY A 542 -16.06 -8.80 2.02
N ARG A 543 -17.11 -8.07 1.68
CA ARG A 543 -17.00 -6.80 0.92
C ARG A 543 -17.36 -5.62 1.82
N VAL A 544 -16.47 -4.65 1.86
CA VAL A 544 -16.69 -3.34 2.46
C VAL A 544 -17.09 -2.36 1.36
N ALA A 545 -18.08 -1.53 1.64
CA ALA A 545 -18.47 -0.42 0.78
C ALA A 545 -18.73 0.81 1.65
N ALA A 546 -17.84 1.80 1.55
CA ALA A 546 -17.94 3.08 2.26
C ALA A 546 -18.11 4.21 1.26
N ARG A 547 -19.22 4.96 1.34
CA ARG A 547 -19.45 6.10 0.46
C ARG A 547 -19.05 7.38 1.19
N ALA A 548 -17.99 8.03 0.73
CA ALA A 548 -17.41 9.16 1.43
C ALA A 548 -16.94 10.27 0.49
N LYS A 549 -16.79 11.48 1.05
CA LYS A 549 -16.18 12.66 0.44
C LYS A 549 -15.06 13.14 1.37
N LEU A 550 -13.89 13.41 0.83
CA LEU A 550 -12.65 13.56 1.59
C LEU A 550 -12.33 15.04 1.93
N PRO A 551 -11.62 15.32 3.02
CA PRO A 551 -11.20 16.67 3.38
C PRO A 551 -10.17 17.23 2.38
N THR A 552 -10.14 18.56 2.31
CA THR A 552 -9.11 19.34 1.59
C THR A 552 -8.08 19.91 2.56
N GLY A 553 -6.90 20.26 2.02
CA GLY A 553 -5.93 21.12 2.69
C GLY A 553 -4.65 20.37 3.05
N GLY A 554 -3.50 20.98 2.73
CA GLY A 554 -2.20 20.37 3.00
C GLY A 554 -2.09 19.93 4.46
N GLY A 555 -1.67 18.68 4.67
CA GLY A 555 -1.53 18.08 6.00
C GLY A 555 -2.72 17.27 6.51
N THR A 556 -3.92 17.32 5.90
CA THR A 556 -4.99 16.39 6.27
C THR A 556 -4.67 14.98 5.82
N TRP A 557 -4.99 13.98 6.63
CA TRP A 557 -4.82 12.56 6.33
C TRP A 557 -6.07 11.76 6.77
N PRO A 558 -7.16 11.80 5.99
CA PRO A 558 -8.31 10.92 6.17
C PRO A 558 -7.97 9.44 5.94
N ALA A 559 -8.57 8.56 6.74
CA ALA A 559 -8.45 7.12 6.58
C ALA A 559 -9.76 6.37 6.91
N ILE A 560 -10.08 5.38 6.08
CA ILE A 560 -11.05 4.31 6.32
C ILE A 560 -10.26 3.00 6.26
N TRP A 561 -10.13 2.33 7.38
CA TRP A 561 -9.20 1.21 7.49
C TRP A 561 -9.65 0.20 8.54
N MET A 562 -8.92 -0.91 8.62
CA MET A 562 -9.21 -2.00 9.54
C MET A 562 -7.93 -2.49 10.22
N LEU A 563 -8.06 -2.89 11.49
CA LEU A 563 -6.97 -3.48 12.28
C LEU A 563 -7.41 -4.86 12.80
N GLY A 564 -6.48 -5.81 12.86
CA GLY A 564 -6.75 -7.14 13.41
C GLY A 564 -7.21 -7.08 14.86
N GLY A 565 -8.32 -7.75 15.19
CA GLY A 565 -8.93 -7.73 16.52
C GLY A 565 -8.05 -8.33 17.63
N ASP A 566 -6.98 -9.05 17.28
CA ASP A 566 -6.01 -9.63 18.21
C ASP A 566 -4.84 -8.69 18.56
N TYR A 567 -4.85 -7.43 18.13
CA TYR A 567 -3.72 -6.48 18.24
C TYR A 567 -3.14 -6.32 19.65
N LEU A 568 -3.95 -6.50 20.71
CA LEU A 568 -3.47 -6.46 22.11
C LEU A 568 -2.52 -7.61 22.46
N THR A 569 -2.69 -8.76 21.81
CA THR A 569 -1.84 -9.95 22.01
C THR A 569 -0.83 -10.15 20.89
N ASN A 570 -1.08 -9.55 19.74
CA ASN A 570 -0.27 -9.64 18.55
C ASN A 570 -0.08 -8.24 17.97
N PRO A 571 0.83 -7.42 18.53
CA PRO A 571 0.91 -5.99 18.23
C PRO A 571 1.23 -5.72 16.75
N TRP A 572 0.85 -4.53 16.29
CA TRP A 572 1.19 -4.05 14.95
C TRP A 572 2.72 -4.17 14.69
N PRO A 573 3.14 -4.59 13.48
CA PRO A 573 2.33 -4.88 12.30
C PRO A 573 1.82 -6.34 12.21
N ALA A 574 2.11 -7.19 13.21
CA ALA A 574 1.73 -8.60 13.17
C ALA A 574 0.22 -8.86 13.35
N ALA A 575 -0.51 -7.88 13.92
CA ALA A 575 -1.97 -7.85 13.92
C ALA A 575 -2.55 -7.91 12.50
N GLY A 576 -1.84 -7.36 11.51
CA GLY A 576 -2.39 -7.07 10.19
C GLY A 576 -3.22 -5.79 10.21
N GLU A 577 -3.08 -5.00 9.15
CA GLU A 577 -3.83 -3.77 8.91
C GLU A 577 -4.19 -3.68 7.41
N MET A 578 -5.42 -3.26 7.12
CA MET A 578 -5.96 -3.12 5.76
C MET A 578 -6.56 -1.73 5.61
N ASP A 579 -5.88 -0.88 4.87
CA ASP A 579 -6.28 0.49 4.60
C ASP A 579 -7.10 0.51 3.32
N ILE A 580 -8.42 0.64 3.48
CA ILE A 580 -9.38 0.59 2.37
C ILE A 580 -9.30 1.88 1.57
N MET A 581 -9.12 3.01 2.27
CA MET A 581 -8.94 4.32 1.70
C MET A 581 -8.07 5.15 2.64
N GLU A 582 -6.94 5.62 2.14
CA GLU A 582 -6.21 6.75 2.69
C GLU A 582 -6.10 7.84 1.63
N HIS A 583 -6.05 9.09 2.07
CA HIS A 583 -5.76 10.23 1.21
C HIS A 583 -4.94 11.22 2.01
N VAL A 584 -4.13 12.01 1.31
CA VAL A 584 -3.34 13.08 1.94
C VAL A 584 -3.62 14.39 1.22
N GLY A 585 -3.96 15.45 1.95
CA GLY A 585 -4.31 16.73 1.34
C GLY A 585 -3.14 17.41 0.60
N ASN A 586 -1.91 16.96 0.83
CA ASN A 586 -0.72 17.36 0.07
C ASN A 586 -0.61 16.66 -1.31
N GLN A 587 -1.41 15.63 -1.55
CA GLN A 587 -1.59 14.94 -2.84
C GLN A 587 -3.09 14.82 -3.11
N GLN A 588 -3.75 15.98 -3.23
CA GLN A 588 -5.19 16.08 -3.47
C GLN A 588 -5.63 15.13 -4.59
N ASP A 589 -6.79 14.50 -4.42
CA ASP A 589 -7.41 13.52 -5.32
C ASP A 589 -6.67 12.18 -5.49
N ILE A 590 -5.48 11.99 -4.92
CA ILE A 590 -4.80 10.69 -4.93
C ILE A 590 -5.26 9.86 -3.72
N VAL A 591 -5.88 8.73 -4.01
CA VAL A 591 -6.36 7.77 -3.00
C VAL A 591 -5.43 6.57 -2.97
N PHE A 592 -5.10 6.12 -1.77
CA PHE A 592 -4.23 5.00 -1.49
C PHE A 592 -5.03 3.86 -0.84
N ALA A 593 -4.64 2.63 -1.13
CA ALA A 593 -5.01 1.47 -0.33
C ALA A 593 -3.78 0.64 -0.04
N SER A 594 -3.70 0.11 1.18
CA SER A 594 -2.50 -0.57 1.68
C SER A 594 -2.87 -1.81 2.48
N THR A 595 -1.96 -2.78 2.50
CA THR A 595 -1.99 -3.86 3.49
C THR A 595 -0.66 -3.90 4.23
N HIS A 596 -0.74 -4.03 5.55
CA HIS A 596 0.41 -4.02 6.45
C HIS A 596 0.52 -5.37 7.18
N ASP A 597 1.70 -5.99 7.13
CA ASP A 597 2.04 -7.22 7.85
C ASP A 597 3.50 -7.18 8.36
N SER A 598 3.96 -8.26 9.01
CA SER A 598 5.32 -8.31 9.59
C SER A 598 6.48 -8.15 8.61
N ASN A 599 6.26 -8.37 7.31
CA ASN A 599 7.25 -8.24 6.25
C ASN A 599 7.03 -6.98 5.39
N ASN A 600 5.81 -6.46 5.33
CA ASN A 600 5.43 -5.35 4.47
C ASN A 600 4.68 -4.31 5.30
N PHE A 601 5.37 -3.29 5.81
CA PHE A 601 4.79 -2.26 6.68
C PHE A 601 5.55 -0.94 6.54
N GLY A 602 4.94 0.15 7.00
CA GLY A 602 5.49 1.50 6.85
C GLY A 602 5.70 1.82 5.37
N GLY A 603 6.87 2.38 5.02
CA GLY A 603 7.20 2.71 3.63
C GLY A 603 7.35 1.51 2.68
N ASN A 604 7.31 0.28 3.18
CA ASN A 604 7.36 -0.96 2.38
C ASN A 604 6.02 -1.73 2.44
N ALA A 605 4.91 -1.07 2.76
CA ALA A 605 3.60 -1.69 2.69
C ALA A 605 3.23 -2.05 1.24
N ARG A 606 2.31 -3.00 1.07
CA ARG A 606 1.76 -3.31 -0.26
C ARG A 606 0.70 -2.28 -0.61
N THR A 607 1.15 -1.16 -1.14
CA THR A 607 0.31 0.00 -1.42
C THR A 607 0.03 0.14 -2.91
N GLY A 608 -1.24 0.34 -3.26
CA GLY A 608 -1.68 0.84 -4.56
C GLY A 608 -2.28 2.23 -4.39
N SER A 609 -2.32 3.01 -5.47
CA SER A 609 -3.05 4.28 -5.48
C SER A 609 -3.77 4.51 -6.79
N THR A 610 -4.68 5.47 -6.80
CA THR A 610 -5.41 5.89 -8.00
C THR A 610 -5.81 7.35 -7.90
N LEU A 611 -5.90 8.03 -9.04
CA LEU A 611 -6.48 9.37 -9.13
C LEU A 611 -8.01 9.27 -9.10
N VAL A 612 -8.61 9.94 -8.12
CA VAL A 612 -10.06 10.09 -7.96
C VAL A 612 -10.38 11.58 -8.07
N GLU A 613 -10.56 12.06 -9.31
CA GLU A 613 -10.88 13.46 -9.55
C GLU A 613 -12.14 13.86 -8.78
N GLY A 614 -12.07 14.96 -8.03
CA GLY A 614 -13.22 15.42 -7.25
C GLY A 614 -13.41 14.70 -5.91
N ALA A 615 -12.41 13.98 -5.40
CA ALA A 615 -12.52 13.22 -4.14
C ALA A 615 -12.97 14.07 -2.94
N SER A 616 -12.74 15.39 -2.98
CA SER A 616 -13.18 16.34 -1.95
C SER A 616 -14.43 17.14 -2.31
N GLU A 617 -14.87 17.05 -3.56
CA GLU A 617 -16.02 17.77 -4.11
C GLU A 617 -17.27 16.89 -4.15
N ASP A 618 -17.10 15.62 -4.49
CA ASP A 618 -18.14 14.63 -4.70
C ASP A 618 -17.96 13.40 -3.79
N PHE A 619 -19.06 12.68 -3.57
CA PHE A 619 -19.00 11.41 -2.85
C PHE A 619 -18.61 10.29 -3.80
N HIS A 620 -17.59 9.53 -3.43
CA HIS A 620 -17.12 8.34 -4.11
C HIS A 620 -17.37 7.09 -3.28
N LEU A 621 -17.44 5.95 -3.94
CA LEU A 621 -17.59 4.66 -3.30
C LEU A 621 -16.20 4.00 -3.14
N TYR A 622 -15.70 3.94 -1.91
CA TYR A 622 -14.45 3.24 -1.57
C TYR A 622 -14.77 1.82 -1.11
N GLU A 623 -14.14 0.84 -1.74
CA GLU A 623 -14.53 -0.55 -1.59
C GLU A 623 -13.33 -1.47 -1.39
N MET A 624 -13.54 -2.52 -0.61
CA MET A 624 -12.60 -3.62 -0.48
C MET A 624 -13.36 -4.94 -0.59
N GLU A 625 -12.90 -5.87 -1.42
CA GLU A 625 -13.32 -7.28 -1.37
C GLU A 625 -12.18 -8.13 -0.83
N TRP A 626 -12.43 -8.77 0.31
CA TRP A 626 -11.44 -9.53 1.06
C TRP A 626 -11.87 -10.99 1.16
N THR A 627 -11.05 -11.87 0.60
CA THR A 627 -11.26 -13.32 0.56
C THR A 627 -10.06 -14.07 1.15
N GLU A 628 -10.16 -15.40 1.22
CA GLU A 628 -9.04 -16.26 1.64
C GLU A 628 -7.86 -16.26 0.65
N THR A 629 -8.07 -15.86 -0.60
CA THR A 629 -7.06 -15.92 -1.67
C THR A 629 -6.56 -14.55 -2.14
N GLU A 630 -7.32 -13.49 -1.93
CA GLU A 630 -6.96 -12.14 -2.37
C GLU A 630 -7.76 -11.05 -1.65
N ILE A 631 -7.21 -9.84 -1.65
CA ILE A 631 -7.82 -8.59 -1.20
C ILE A 631 -7.78 -7.61 -2.37
N LYS A 632 -8.94 -7.13 -2.81
CA LYS A 632 -9.10 -6.17 -3.91
C LYS A 632 -9.60 -4.85 -3.38
N PHE A 633 -9.00 -3.75 -3.81
CA PHE A 633 -9.43 -2.39 -3.48
C PHE A 633 -9.93 -1.69 -4.73
N ALA A 634 -11.06 -1.02 -4.60
CA ALA A 634 -11.73 -0.35 -5.69
C ALA A 634 -12.27 1.03 -5.30
N VAL A 635 -12.36 1.91 -6.28
CA VAL A 635 -13.12 3.16 -6.18
C VAL A 635 -14.18 3.17 -7.28
N ASP A 636 -15.42 3.51 -6.92
CA ASP A 636 -16.57 3.57 -7.83
C ASP A 636 -16.77 2.28 -8.66
N GLY A 637 -16.52 1.14 -8.02
CA GLY A 637 -16.64 -0.18 -8.64
C GLY A 637 -15.48 -0.57 -9.55
N ILE A 638 -14.38 0.19 -9.59
CA ILE A 638 -13.21 -0.10 -10.42
C ILE A 638 -12.01 -0.47 -9.54
N VAL A 639 -11.51 -1.69 -9.70
CA VAL A 639 -10.35 -2.20 -8.96
C VAL A 639 -9.08 -1.51 -9.44
N TYR A 640 -8.32 -0.95 -8.50
CA TYR A 640 -7.02 -0.32 -8.78
C TYR A 640 -5.86 -0.99 -8.04
N HIS A 641 -6.14 -1.83 -7.03
CA HIS A 641 -5.11 -2.54 -6.29
C HIS A 641 -5.59 -3.93 -5.86
N THR A 642 -4.71 -4.93 -5.98
CA THR A 642 -4.98 -6.32 -5.57
C THR A 642 -3.78 -6.87 -4.84
N VAL A 643 -4.03 -7.50 -3.68
CA VAL A 643 -3.04 -8.18 -2.87
C VAL A 643 -3.40 -9.65 -2.76
N SER A 644 -2.51 -10.54 -3.18
CA SER A 644 -2.68 -11.98 -2.96
C SER A 644 -2.71 -12.29 -1.47
N ASN A 645 -3.69 -13.10 -1.06
CA ASN A 645 -3.85 -13.56 0.32
C ASN A 645 -3.65 -15.08 0.40
N ASP A 646 -3.14 -15.54 1.53
CA ASP A 646 -3.06 -16.96 1.87
C ASP A 646 -3.03 -17.14 3.38
N GLY A 647 -3.07 -18.40 3.86
CA GLY A 647 -3.10 -18.72 5.28
C GLY A 647 -1.83 -18.36 6.08
N THR A 648 -0.80 -17.80 5.45
CA THR A 648 0.42 -17.30 6.12
C THR A 648 0.35 -15.82 6.48
N LEU A 649 -0.54 -15.06 5.82
CA LEU A 649 -0.76 -13.64 6.09
C LEU A 649 -1.76 -13.42 7.24
N PRO A 650 -1.69 -12.27 7.95
CA PRO A 650 -2.57 -12.01 9.10
C PRO A 650 -4.02 -11.69 8.71
N PHE A 651 -4.38 -11.70 7.41
CA PHE A 651 -5.71 -11.34 6.90
C PHE A 651 -6.68 -12.53 6.86
N ASN A 652 -6.65 -13.40 7.88
CA ASN A 652 -7.45 -14.64 7.97
C ASN A 652 -8.09 -14.82 9.36
N LYS A 653 -8.47 -13.69 9.97
CA LYS A 653 -9.03 -13.57 11.31
C LYS A 653 -9.91 -12.33 11.37
N ASP A 654 -10.48 -12.07 12.54
CA ASP A 654 -11.39 -10.95 12.74
C ASP A 654 -10.66 -9.59 12.73
N PHE A 655 -11.25 -8.61 12.04
CA PHE A 655 -10.82 -7.22 11.96
C PHE A 655 -11.98 -6.28 12.31
N PHE A 656 -11.66 -5.11 12.90
CA PHE A 656 -12.62 -4.04 13.18
C PHE A 656 -12.31 -2.78 12.36
N PHE A 657 -13.31 -1.94 12.11
CA PHE A 657 -13.15 -0.69 11.36
C PHE A 657 -12.60 0.45 12.23
N ILE A 658 -11.85 1.35 11.60
CA ILE A 658 -11.38 2.61 12.14
C ILE A 658 -11.62 3.72 11.09
N LEU A 659 -12.17 4.84 11.52
CA LEU A 659 -12.41 6.03 10.71
C LEU A 659 -11.78 7.25 11.40
N ASN A 660 -10.91 7.99 10.70
CA ASN A 660 -10.28 9.20 11.26
C ASN A 660 -9.85 10.20 10.20
N VAL A 661 -9.49 11.40 10.67
CA VAL A 661 -8.72 12.38 9.89
C VAL A 661 -7.52 12.81 10.73
N ALA A 662 -6.33 12.31 10.42
CA ALA A 662 -5.09 12.73 11.06
C ALA A 662 -4.61 14.10 10.50
N MET A 663 -3.71 14.76 11.23
CA MET A 663 -3.07 16.02 10.84
C MET A 663 -1.55 15.90 10.88
N GLY A 664 -0.91 16.17 9.75
CA GLY A 664 0.53 16.12 9.58
C GLY A 664 1.08 14.70 9.70
N GLY A 665 2.10 14.51 10.54
CA GLY A 665 2.78 13.23 10.68
C GLY A 665 3.60 12.82 9.45
N ASN A 666 4.08 11.59 9.48
CA ASN A 666 4.99 11.04 8.47
C ASN A 666 4.37 10.98 7.06
N PHE A 667 3.07 10.73 6.95
CA PHE A 667 2.37 10.61 5.66
C PHE A 667 1.60 11.87 5.28
N GLY A 668 0.81 12.44 6.20
CA GLY A 668 0.06 13.68 5.96
C GLY A 668 0.98 14.89 5.68
N GLY A 669 2.19 14.92 6.26
CA GLY A 669 3.24 15.86 5.90
C GLY A 669 3.07 17.28 6.47
N THR A 670 3.54 18.29 5.75
CA THR A 670 3.44 19.69 6.22
C THR A 670 1.99 20.16 6.18
N VAL A 671 1.50 20.71 7.29
CA VAL A 671 0.17 21.31 7.36
C VAL A 671 0.18 22.70 6.73
N ASP A 672 -0.82 23.00 5.90
CA ASP A 672 -1.04 24.33 5.35
C ASP A 672 -1.19 25.34 6.50
N PRO A 673 -0.35 26.39 6.58
CA PRO A 673 -0.46 27.40 7.62
C PRO A 673 -1.81 28.14 7.66
N ALA A 674 -2.57 28.11 6.55
CA ALA A 674 -3.90 28.70 6.45
C ALA A 674 -5.04 27.70 6.76
N PHE A 675 -4.73 26.44 7.08
CA PHE A 675 -5.73 25.44 7.45
C PHE A 675 -6.53 25.92 8.67
N THR A 676 -7.86 25.76 8.60
CA THR A 676 -8.77 26.13 9.68
C THR A 676 -9.61 24.93 10.09
N GLU A 677 -10.37 24.36 9.17
CA GLU A 677 -11.06 23.09 9.36
C GLU A 677 -11.38 22.45 8.00
N SER A 678 -11.46 21.13 7.98
CA SER A 678 -11.98 20.36 6.85
C SER A 678 -12.53 19.01 7.33
N SER A 679 -13.52 18.46 6.62
CA SER A 679 -14.23 17.27 7.07
C SER A 679 -14.13 16.14 6.05
N MET A 680 -13.95 14.92 6.56
CA MET A 680 -14.38 13.70 5.87
C MET A 680 -15.87 13.51 6.14
N GLU A 681 -16.68 13.43 5.09
CA GLU A 681 -18.12 13.16 5.18
C GLU A 681 -18.39 11.73 4.68
N ILE A 682 -19.11 10.92 5.46
CA ILE A 682 -19.41 9.53 5.14
C ILE A 682 -20.92 9.35 5.16
N ASP A 683 -21.49 8.98 4.01
CA ASP A 683 -22.92 8.70 3.81
C ASP A 683 -23.28 7.35 4.44
N TYR A 684 -22.50 6.32 4.19
CA TYR A 684 -22.64 5.03 4.85
C TYR A 684 -21.34 4.24 4.85
N ILE A 685 -21.28 3.24 5.72
CA ILE A 685 -20.37 2.11 5.63
C ILE A 685 -21.15 0.80 5.75
N ARG A 686 -20.89 -0.14 4.84
CA ARG A 686 -21.61 -1.43 4.76
C ARG A 686 -20.62 -2.57 4.65
N MET A 687 -20.93 -3.67 5.33
CA MET A 687 -20.19 -4.93 5.28
C MET A 687 -21.09 -6.06 4.77
N TYR A 688 -20.62 -6.78 3.75
CA TYR A 688 -21.31 -7.91 3.12
C TYR A 688 -20.49 -9.19 3.25
N GLN A 689 -21.16 -10.35 3.39
CA GLN A 689 -20.54 -11.69 3.41
C GLN A 689 -21.34 -12.71 2.59
#